data_AF-K0THN7-F1
#
_entry.id   AF-K0THN7-F1
#
_cell.length_a   1.000
_cell.length_b   1.000
_cell.length_c   1.000
_cell.angle_alpha   90.00
_cell.angle_beta   90.00
_cell.angle_gamma   90.00
#
_symmetry.space_group_name_H-M   'P 1'
#
loop_
_entity.id
_entity.type
_entity.pdbx_description
1 polymer ?
#
loop_
_entity_poly.entity_id
_entity_poly.type
_entity_poly.pdbx_seq_one_letter_code
_entity_poly.pdbx_strand_id
1 'polypeptide(L)'
;APGPSAAPPPTRPCQPMSFTSSDVAEFFGAPRRSKCQRHSRIPDCPTGDSKNRGYLLTIDDYFSLEKVGSADFEIPALHAGPRVPRRPRPAAAAALSTPLLFDVKGGEARGMSNSVSGQSTDEPGEQNGGGTIPAAEESLMPKQEPAVTPTLPEDHSLSSVVVSVVGPFLPKAERLPWPTFFRLTAWCMLPAAVYTALFTQMGLGEIFYFALSSGFGGYRYALAGALVVAGFFFYILDIDEWTTRKGKLFRAVWSGGMLGTFVILVMLVSNEYPFGLITLFAILNPLCLLLVKSLFYEGQDTRTFVSWLSGPLLFVSFLTAASFIVWAYISYDNQLNSVMRVEVAHRTGCEPNFADYPGCQNEYSDESGDTCFYIDYTVDRPELVFSEGCDQKCVNVFDQCANVFMLWVGPVLMSLSMLFLSFFCTFLRTEGSNEEEVFNFARIWIVLLGLIWASASLSGTAAGITSSLISLTLASLVASSIVLSASLSKEERKDSKEAILLRIQEKYGDSLDVVRALFIVTCGPIVLLYCCLSAINQLVRRTHLNPCSQPSIAANSCETNPGVVTVRTKKHLTKMRSWNISLVFTYAVYWGIAYVVMQIFVAKLTVVFLSWMIEKTATMGLAPVTLIMLGVGVIMFLLPPVPGVPVYFTLGIVLTAQGKDALGYTGSIFYSTAIGLILKLLASAMQQKLIGENLSRFVAIRQLVGINSILMKAMRLVLSKNGLDVAKVAVLIGGPDWPTSVLCGIMKLGLPQIILGTVPVVFLIFPTCLTGSLLYMAALDNDTGNPMFPWAGTASTLTASLTAFVQFGSMFTAAFYLERTADKRKVEVMAIEDDKEVKEKNEQDEQRQKCYANVTRWNALPIQSKSVLVGSLVCMTSCCYMVQFFSSMCFVEHTLTDSIGENLDGSVSNLFRPLGWTALALFGASCALLHVFCAWGNKQADKLMASGDGKTVPLTASEVEIA
;
A
#
# COMPACT_ATOMS: atom_id res chain seq x y z
N ALA A 1 19.58 82.89 45.29
CA ALA A 1 19.67 81.67 46.11
C ALA A 1 18.55 81.67 47.13
N PRO A 2 17.86 80.54 47.44
CA PRO A 2 17.80 79.23 46.75
C PRO A 2 16.39 78.92 46.19
N GLY A 3 16.33 77.98 45.25
CA GLY A 3 15.18 77.72 44.37
C GLY A 3 14.25 76.57 44.79
N PRO A 4 13.06 76.58 44.17
CA PRO A 4 12.43 75.35 43.65
C PRO A 4 11.69 75.58 42.30
N SER A 5 11.09 74.51 41.81
CA SER A 5 9.86 74.43 41.00
C SER A 5 9.91 74.42 39.46
N ALA A 6 9.12 73.46 38.96
CA ALA A 6 8.14 73.54 37.88
C ALA A 6 8.55 73.19 36.44
N ALA A 7 7.73 72.26 35.92
CA ALA A 7 7.48 71.80 34.54
C ALA A 7 7.14 72.97 33.57
N PRO A 8 6.77 72.81 32.27
CA PRO A 8 6.25 71.63 31.52
C PRO A 8 6.76 71.60 30.01
N PRO A 9 6.05 71.13 28.95
CA PRO A 9 5.60 69.76 28.60
C PRO A 9 5.86 69.36 27.08
N PRO A 10 4.96 68.76 26.25
CA PRO A 10 5.28 67.72 25.23
C PRO A 10 4.90 68.13 23.78
N THR A 11 4.99 67.25 22.75
CA THR A 11 4.12 67.24 21.52
C THR A 11 4.46 66.15 20.47
N ARG A 12 3.42 65.58 19.82
CA ARG A 12 3.39 64.85 18.51
C ARG A 12 3.39 65.87 17.32
N PRO A 13 2.99 65.58 16.04
CA PRO A 13 3.15 64.47 15.07
C PRO A 13 3.61 64.97 13.64
N CYS A 14 3.57 64.08 12.62
CA CYS A 14 3.36 64.30 11.15
C CYS A 14 4.49 63.99 10.14
N GLN A 15 4.11 63.25 9.08
CA GLN A 15 4.75 63.06 7.75
C GLN A 15 4.84 64.40 6.95
N PRO A 16 5.24 64.50 5.65
CA PRO A 16 5.93 63.61 4.69
C PRO A 16 7.06 64.32 3.85
N MET A 17 7.64 63.56 2.90
CA MET A 17 8.12 63.97 1.56
C MET A 17 9.45 64.75 1.36
N SER A 18 10.41 64.01 0.77
CA SER A 18 11.02 64.23 -0.57
C SER A 18 12.17 65.22 -0.81
N PHE A 19 13.04 64.79 -1.75
CA PHE A 19 14.07 65.50 -2.54
C PHE A 19 15.33 65.95 -1.78
N THR A 20 16.57 65.94 -2.29
CA THR A 20 17.37 65.31 -3.37
C THR A 20 18.78 65.91 -3.24
N SER A 21 19.79 65.32 -3.91
CA SER A 21 21.04 65.96 -4.36
C SER A 21 22.10 66.19 -3.27
N SER A 22 23.39 66.02 -3.46
CA SER A 22 24.27 65.39 -4.46
C SER A 22 25.66 65.32 -3.79
N ASP A 23 26.58 64.56 -4.40
CA ASP A 23 28.03 64.86 -4.52
C ASP A 23 29.02 63.74 -4.14
N VAL A 24 29.78 63.37 -5.18
CA VAL A 24 31.22 63.03 -5.23
C VAL A 24 31.65 61.53 -5.21
N ALA A 25 31.93 61.06 -6.45
CA ALA A 25 33.11 60.32 -6.96
C ALA A 25 33.48 58.91 -6.45
N GLU A 26 34.09 57.97 -7.19
CA GLU A 26 34.27 57.67 -8.63
C GLU A 26 35.08 56.33 -8.73
N PHE A 27 35.00 55.60 -9.86
CA PHE A 27 35.84 54.49 -10.39
C PHE A 27 35.71 53.02 -9.91
N PHE A 28 35.61 51.94 -10.71
CA PHE A 28 35.30 51.55 -12.13
C PHE A 28 34.88 50.04 -12.03
N GLY A 29 34.07 49.38 -12.87
CA GLY A 29 33.50 49.72 -14.15
C GLY A 29 32.42 48.69 -14.56
N ALA A 30 31.44 49.18 -15.31
CA ALA A 30 30.55 48.38 -16.15
C ALA A 30 31.26 48.08 -17.50
N PRO A 31 30.68 47.22 -18.37
CA PRO A 31 29.74 47.77 -19.35
C PRO A 31 28.48 46.88 -19.52
N ARG A 32 27.27 47.44 -19.39
CA ARG A 32 26.44 48.17 -20.39
C ARG A 32 25.41 47.21 -21.05
N ARG A 33 24.13 47.40 -20.72
CA ARG A 33 23.10 48.19 -21.46
C ARG A 33 22.64 47.47 -22.73
N SER A 34 21.35 47.23 -22.91
CA SER A 34 20.39 48.28 -23.30
C SER A 34 18.95 47.83 -22.95
N LYS A 35 18.22 48.65 -22.18
CA LYS A 35 17.22 49.66 -22.58
C LYS A 35 15.78 49.15 -22.57
N CYS A 36 15.03 49.82 -21.70
CA CYS A 36 13.58 49.90 -21.59
C CYS A 36 12.83 49.99 -22.93
N GLN A 37 11.63 49.43 -22.94
CA GLN A 37 10.46 50.14 -23.47
C GLN A 37 9.19 49.68 -22.75
N ARG A 38 8.48 50.65 -22.15
CA ARG A 38 7.07 50.53 -21.77
C ARG A 38 6.26 50.39 -23.05
N HIS A 39 5.42 49.37 -23.15
CA HIS A 39 4.21 49.43 -23.94
C HIS A 39 3.02 48.97 -23.10
N SER A 40 2.16 49.94 -22.83
CA SER A 40 0.73 49.76 -22.60
C SER A 40 0.09 49.06 -23.81
N ARG A 41 -0.53 47.91 -23.60
CA ARG A 41 -1.66 47.39 -24.37
C ARG A 41 -2.25 46.19 -23.62
N ILE A 42 -3.46 46.37 -23.12
CA ILE A 42 -4.39 45.28 -22.81
C ILE A 42 -4.84 44.73 -24.16
N PRO A 43 -4.69 43.43 -24.46
CA PRO A 43 -5.41 42.80 -25.54
C PRO A 43 -6.71 42.20 -25.01
N ASP A 44 -7.77 42.46 -25.76
CA ASP A 44 -9.10 41.88 -25.62
C ASP A 44 -9.08 40.35 -25.49
N CYS A 45 -9.91 39.83 -24.61
CA CYS A 45 -10.23 38.41 -24.52
C CYS A 45 -10.90 37.93 -25.83
N PRO A 46 -10.45 36.82 -26.45
CA PRO A 46 -11.25 36.16 -27.46
C PRO A 46 -12.39 35.42 -26.76
N THR A 47 -13.60 35.67 -27.24
CA THR A 47 -14.82 34.90 -27.00
C THR A 47 -14.55 33.40 -27.07
N GLY A 48 -14.87 32.70 -25.98
CA GLY A 48 -14.67 31.26 -25.83
C GLY A 48 -15.51 30.45 -26.82
N ASP A 49 -14.82 29.57 -27.54
CA ASP A 49 -15.40 28.46 -28.28
C ASP A 49 -15.80 27.34 -27.29
N SER A 50 -16.98 26.77 -27.46
CA SER A 50 -17.65 25.88 -26.49
C SER A 50 -17.40 24.38 -26.75
N LYS A 51 -16.45 24.02 -27.63
CA LYS A 51 -16.32 22.64 -28.13
C LYS A 51 -15.07 21.84 -27.73
N ASN A 52 -14.22 22.34 -26.83
CA ASN A 52 -13.06 21.57 -26.36
C ASN A 52 -12.89 21.64 -24.84
N ARG A 53 -13.60 20.77 -24.10
CA ARG A 53 -13.16 20.34 -22.77
C ARG A 53 -12.93 18.84 -22.81
N GLY A 54 -11.66 18.46 -22.73
CA GLY A 54 -11.21 17.08 -22.67
C GLY A 54 -11.63 16.43 -21.35
N TYR A 55 -12.10 15.18 -21.44
CA TYR A 55 -12.49 14.36 -20.30
C TYR A 55 -11.27 14.03 -19.42
N LEU A 56 -11.37 14.34 -18.13
CA LEU A 56 -10.36 14.09 -17.10
C LEU A 56 -10.54 12.70 -16.47
N LEU A 57 -9.41 12.07 -16.11
CA LEU A 57 -9.30 10.79 -15.39
C LEU A 57 -9.59 10.99 -13.89
N THR A 58 -10.54 10.26 -13.31
CA THR A 58 -10.85 10.25 -11.87
C THR A 58 -10.44 8.93 -11.21
N ILE A 59 -10.00 9.01 -9.94
CA ILE A 59 -9.71 7.87 -9.05
C ILE A 59 -10.98 7.41 -8.31
N ASP A 60 -12.07 8.18 -8.39
CA ASP A 60 -13.33 7.98 -7.65
C ASP A 60 -14.12 6.72 -8.03
N ASP A 61 -13.82 6.11 -9.19
CA ASP A 61 -14.55 4.93 -9.69
C ASP A 61 -14.26 3.64 -8.91
N TYR A 62 -13.20 3.60 -8.09
CA TYR A 62 -12.85 2.41 -7.30
C TYR A 62 -13.51 2.34 -5.92
N PHE A 63 -14.02 3.45 -5.35
CA PHE A 63 -14.49 3.51 -3.96
C PHE A 63 -15.77 4.36 -3.73
N SER A 64 -16.55 4.66 -4.77
CA SER A 64 -17.77 5.47 -4.63
C SER A 64 -18.92 4.73 -3.91
N LEU A 65 -18.86 4.67 -2.57
CA LEU A 65 -19.99 4.26 -1.71
C LEU A 65 -21.14 5.28 -1.72
N GLU A 66 -20.90 6.52 -2.17
CA GLU A 66 -21.88 7.61 -2.22
C GLU A 66 -23.09 7.30 -3.14
N LYS A 67 -22.87 6.57 -4.25
CA LYS A 67 -23.96 6.17 -5.17
C LYS A 67 -24.77 4.97 -4.65
N VAL A 68 -24.24 4.20 -3.70
CA VAL A 68 -24.97 3.05 -3.10
C VAL A 68 -26.05 3.53 -2.13
N GLY A 69 -25.84 4.67 -1.46
CA GLY A 69 -26.83 5.26 -0.55
C GLY A 69 -28.03 5.96 -1.22
N SER A 70 -28.04 6.05 -2.56
CA SER A 70 -29.07 6.77 -3.34
C SER A 70 -29.94 5.85 -4.22
N ALA A 71 -29.79 4.52 -4.12
CA ALA A 71 -30.60 3.58 -4.86
C ALA A 71 -31.88 3.24 -4.08
N ASP A 72 -32.94 4.02 -4.29
CA ASP A 72 -34.30 3.61 -3.92
C ASP A 72 -34.69 2.40 -4.77
N PHE A 73 -34.66 1.21 -4.17
CA PHE A 73 -35.21 -0.01 -4.79
C PHE A 73 -36.74 0.02 -4.69
N GLU A 74 -37.40 0.74 -5.59
CA GLU A 74 -38.84 0.54 -5.82
C GLU A 74 -39.04 -0.76 -6.61
N ILE A 75 -39.57 -1.78 -5.95
CA ILE A 75 -40.08 -3.00 -6.59
C ILE A 75 -41.47 -2.68 -7.17
N PRO A 76 -41.70 -2.73 -8.49
CA PRO A 76 -43.03 -2.47 -9.03
C PRO A 76 -43.98 -3.63 -8.70
N ALA A 77 -45.09 -3.32 -8.04
CA ALA A 77 -46.18 -4.25 -7.77
C ALA A 77 -46.79 -4.78 -9.08
N LEU A 78 -47.01 -6.10 -9.15
CA LEU A 78 -47.71 -6.77 -10.24
C LEU A 78 -49.18 -6.30 -10.29
N HIS A 79 -49.57 -5.64 -11.39
CA HIS A 79 -50.98 -5.50 -11.78
C HIS A 79 -51.29 -6.38 -13.00
N ALA A 80 -52.52 -6.92 -13.00
CA ALA A 80 -52.98 -8.01 -13.84
C ALA A 80 -53.69 -7.57 -15.14
N GLY A 81 -53.37 -8.27 -16.24
CA GLY A 81 -54.23 -8.52 -17.42
C GLY A 81 -54.13 -7.53 -18.60
N PRO A 82 -54.62 -7.88 -19.83
CA PRO A 82 -55.33 -9.10 -20.23
C PRO A 82 -54.76 -9.86 -21.47
N ARG A 83 -55.48 -10.93 -21.81
CA ARG A 83 -55.26 -12.14 -22.63
C ARG A 83 -55.28 -11.99 -24.19
N VAL A 84 -54.61 -12.99 -24.84
CA VAL A 84 -54.95 -13.74 -26.11
C VAL A 84 -54.47 -13.11 -27.46
N PRO A 85 -54.13 -13.88 -28.55
CA PRO A 85 -54.40 -15.29 -28.86
C PRO A 85 -53.22 -16.22 -29.26
N ARG A 86 -53.60 -17.50 -29.38
CA ARG A 86 -52.84 -18.74 -29.64
C ARG A 86 -52.59 -19.04 -31.13
N ARG A 87 -51.55 -19.88 -31.33
CA ARG A 87 -51.32 -20.97 -32.33
C ARG A 87 -50.69 -20.59 -33.70
N PRO A 88 -50.02 -21.54 -34.42
CA PRO A 88 -49.98 -23.00 -34.22
C PRO A 88 -48.57 -23.66 -34.15
N ARG A 89 -48.56 -24.90 -33.62
CA ARG A 89 -47.48 -25.90 -33.74
C ARG A 89 -47.44 -26.49 -35.17
N PRO A 90 -46.34 -27.16 -35.52
CA PRO A 90 -46.49 -28.55 -35.94
C PRO A 90 -45.60 -29.52 -35.15
N ALA A 91 -46.02 -30.78 -35.19
CA ALA A 91 -45.44 -31.94 -34.56
C ALA A 91 -44.68 -32.79 -35.59
N ALA A 92 -43.68 -33.58 -35.16
CA ALA A 92 -43.48 -34.98 -35.57
C ALA A 92 -42.25 -35.58 -34.85
N ALA A 93 -42.33 -36.88 -34.61
CA ALA A 93 -41.42 -37.73 -33.85
C ALA A 93 -40.71 -38.76 -34.76
N ALA A 94 -39.57 -39.32 -34.29
CA ALA A 94 -39.01 -40.68 -34.53
C ALA A 94 -37.49 -40.62 -34.20
N ALA A 95 -36.92 -41.35 -33.24
CA ALA A 95 -36.72 -42.80 -33.04
C ALA A 95 -35.54 -43.41 -33.84
N LEU A 96 -34.80 -44.32 -33.17
CA LEU A 96 -33.71 -45.24 -33.59
C LEU A 96 -32.28 -44.68 -33.65
N SER A 97 -31.17 -45.37 -33.33
CA SER A 97 -30.83 -46.62 -32.60
C SER A 97 -29.31 -46.90 -32.79
N THR A 98 -28.52 -47.05 -31.71
CA THR A 98 -27.36 -47.98 -31.52
C THR A 98 -26.17 -48.02 -32.55
N PRO A 99 -25.08 -48.82 -32.37
CA PRO A 99 -23.81 -48.45 -31.69
C PRO A 99 -22.53 -48.83 -32.52
N LEU A 100 -21.38 -49.05 -31.86
CA LEU A 100 -20.14 -49.78 -32.30
C LEU A 100 -19.03 -48.93 -32.96
N LEU A 101 -17.71 -49.25 -32.92
CA LEU A 101 -16.79 -50.09 -32.13
C LEU A 101 -15.38 -49.94 -32.81
N PHE A 102 -14.29 -49.85 -32.05
CA PHE A 102 -12.84 -50.16 -32.33
C PHE A 102 -12.07 -49.51 -33.50
N ASP A 103 -10.79 -49.16 -33.29
CA ASP A 103 -9.68 -50.07 -33.65
C ASP A 103 -8.31 -49.65 -33.05
N VAL A 104 -7.49 -50.66 -32.79
CA VAL A 104 -6.14 -50.68 -32.18
C VAL A 104 -5.15 -51.23 -33.20
N LYS A 105 -3.94 -50.68 -33.30
CA LYS A 105 -2.71 -51.30 -33.86
C LYS A 105 -1.51 -50.37 -33.56
N GLY A 106 -0.32 -50.76 -33.10
CA GLY A 106 0.31 -52.06 -32.88
C GLY A 106 1.45 -52.36 -33.89
N GLY A 107 2.73 -52.30 -33.45
CA GLY A 107 3.95 -52.85 -34.10
C GLY A 107 5.04 -51.82 -34.49
N GLU A 108 6.21 -51.74 -33.80
CA GLU A 108 7.50 -52.46 -34.01
C GLU A 108 8.24 -52.14 -35.34
N ALA A 109 9.56 -52.05 -35.53
CA ALA A 109 10.81 -52.07 -34.71
C ALA A 109 12.03 -51.76 -35.65
N ARG A 110 13.23 -51.55 -35.04
CA ARG A 110 14.63 -51.58 -35.61
C ARG A 110 15.10 -50.39 -36.49
N GLY A 111 16.34 -49.90 -36.42
CA GLY A 111 17.54 -50.24 -35.65
C GLY A 111 18.80 -49.47 -36.12
N MET A 112 19.89 -49.58 -35.34
CA MET A 112 21.34 -49.41 -35.67
C MET A 112 21.89 -47.99 -35.99
N SER A 113 22.77 -47.42 -35.13
CA SER A 113 24.27 -47.45 -35.15
C SER A 113 24.85 -46.48 -36.22
N ASN A 114 25.87 -45.64 -36.05
CA ASN A 114 27.14 -45.69 -35.32
C ASN A 114 27.81 -44.29 -35.48
N SER A 115 28.35 -43.67 -34.42
CA SER A 115 29.79 -43.41 -34.17
C SER A 115 30.60 -42.56 -35.19
N VAL A 116 31.45 -41.66 -34.65
CA VAL A 116 32.85 -41.32 -35.05
C VAL A 116 33.17 -39.81 -35.08
N SER A 117 33.83 -39.38 -33.98
CA SER A 117 35.04 -38.53 -33.79
C SER A 117 35.54 -37.45 -34.78
N GLY A 118 36.17 -36.42 -34.17
CA GLY A 118 37.30 -35.61 -34.68
C GLY A 118 37.08 -34.10 -34.45
N GLN A 119 37.71 -33.40 -33.49
CA GLN A 119 39.12 -32.90 -33.44
C GLN A 119 39.59 -32.34 -34.81
N SER A 120 40.20 -31.17 -34.98
CA SER A 120 40.89 -30.22 -34.08
C SER A 120 41.33 -28.96 -34.87
N THR A 121 41.74 -27.90 -34.14
CA THR A 121 42.91 -26.98 -34.41
C THR A 121 42.91 -26.10 -35.68
N ASP A 122 42.92 -24.76 -35.52
CA ASP A 122 44.12 -23.87 -35.58
C ASP A 122 44.35 -23.38 -37.01
N GLU A 123 44.78 -22.17 -37.36
CA GLU A 123 45.08 -20.87 -36.73
C GLU A 123 45.24 -19.88 -37.94
N PRO A 124 46.00 -18.75 -37.94
CA PRO A 124 45.46 -17.46 -38.39
C PRO A 124 46.28 -16.80 -39.53
N GLY A 125 45.98 -15.53 -39.82
CA GLY A 125 46.85 -14.63 -40.60
C GLY A 125 46.07 -13.40 -41.06
N GLU A 126 46.38 -12.19 -40.57
CA GLU A 126 47.34 -11.25 -41.19
C GLU A 126 46.91 -10.85 -42.62
N GLN A 127 46.89 -9.60 -43.07
CA GLN A 127 47.64 -8.40 -42.69
C GLN A 127 47.05 -7.21 -43.49
N ASN A 128 47.18 -6.02 -42.88
CA ASN A 128 47.60 -4.74 -43.46
C ASN A 128 46.93 -4.07 -44.68
N GLY A 129 46.76 -2.75 -44.49
CA GLY A 129 46.98 -1.69 -45.48
C GLY A 129 45.68 -1.18 -46.12
N GLY A 130 45.34 0.11 -46.15
CA GLY A 130 46.13 1.33 -46.00
C GLY A 130 45.74 2.30 -47.12
N GLY A 131 45.43 3.56 -46.77
CA GLY A 131 45.33 4.71 -47.69
C GLY A 131 43.93 4.98 -48.28
N THR A 132 43.22 6.04 -47.89
CA THR A 132 43.30 7.49 -48.21
C THR A 132 42.52 7.95 -49.47
N ILE A 133 41.40 8.66 -49.21
CA ILE A 133 40.95 10.00 -49.73
C ILE A 133 40.74 10.14 -51.27
N PRO A 134 39.82 10.99 -51.82
CA PRO A 134 38.42 11.33 -51.50
C PRO A 134 37.50 11.45 -52.77
N ALA A 135 36.27 11.90 -52.53
CA ALA A 135 35.51 12.87 -53.35
C ALA A 135 34.71 12.43 -54.60
N ALA A 136 33.66 13.23 -54.78
CA ALA A 136 32.71 13.36 -55.88
C ALA A 136 31.61 12.28 -55.91
N GLU A 137 30.30 12.53 -55.84
CA GLU A 137 29.38 13.60 -56.27
C GLU A 137 28.28 12.87 -57.07
N GLU A 138 27.02 13.26 -56.80
CA GLU A 138 25.81 12.99 -57.59
C GLU A 138 25.44 11.55 -57.99
N SER A 139 24.31 11.07 -57.48
CA SER A 139 23.02 11.19 -58.19
C SER A 139 21.93 10.27 -57.61
N LEU A 140 20.73 10.84 -57.51
CA LEU A 140 19.48 10.20 -57.14
C LEU A 140 19.09 9.09 -58.14
N MET A 141 18.75 7.90 -57.65
CA MET A 141 17.72 7.01 -58.21
C MET A 141 17.10 6.15 -57.08
N PRO A 142 15.84 5.68 -57.20
CA PRO A 142 15.01 5.25 -56.09
C PRO A 142 15.36 3.84 -55.59
N LYS A 143 15.28 3.66 -54.27
CA LYS A 143 15.51 2.41 -53.56
C LYS A 143 14.39 1.40 -53.88
N GLN A 144 14.75 0.32 -54.56
CA GLN A 144 13.99 -0.93 -54.64
C GLN A 144 13.91 -1.57 -53.24
N GLU A 145 12.72 -1.98 -52.81
CA GLU A 145 12.51 -2.83 -51.63
C GLU A 145 13.16 -4.20 -51.86
N PRO A 146 14.03 -4.68 -50.96
CA PRO A 146 14.55 -6.05 -51.03
C PRO A 146 13.54 -7.04 -50.44
N ALA A 147 13.41 -8.15 -51.15
CA ALA A 147 12.60 -9.32 -50.81
C ALA A 147 12.94 -9.89 -49.42
N VAL A 148 11.89 -10.24 -48.67
CA VAL A 148 11.96 -10.90 -47.37
C VAL A 148 12.22 -12.39 -47.58
N THR A 149 13.40 -12.86 -47.18
CA THR A 149 13.74 -14.28 -47.05
C THR A 149 13.17 -14.82 -45.73
N PRO A 150 12.50 -15.98 -45.69
CA PRO A 150 11.95 -16.54 -44.46
C PRO A 150 13.06 -17.18 -43.63
N THR A 151 13.33 -16.63 -42.44
CA THR A 151 14.20 -17.24 -41.43
C THR A 151 13.43 -18.32 -40.66
N LEU A 152 14.04 -19.50 -40.55
CA LEU A 152 13.59 -20.65 -39.75
C LEU A 152 13.40 -20.27 -38.27
N PRO A 153 12.48 -20.94 -37.54
CA PRO A 153 12.17 -20.61 -36.15
C PRO A 153 13.34 -21.03 -35.24
N GLU A 154 13.92 -20.06 -34.52
CA GLU A 154 14.88 -20.31 -33.45
C GLU A 154 14.21 -20.99 -32.26
N ASP A 155 14.91 -21.96 -31.66
CA ASP A 155 14.51 -22.66 -30.46
C ASP A 155 14.26 -21.68 -29.29
N HIS A 156 13.01 -21.59 -28.86
CA HIS A 156 12.60 -20.82 -27.69
C HIS A 156 13.12 -21.49 -26.41
N SER A 157 14.35 -21.16 -26.02
CA SER A 157 14.87 -21.53 -24.70
C SER A 157 14.08 -20.82 -23.59
N LEU A 158 13.84 -21.55 -22.50
CA LEU A 158 13.09 -21.10 -21.32
C LEU A 158 13.66 -19.80 -20.70
N SER A 159 14.96 -19.53 -20.91
CA SER A 159 15.62 -18.29 -20.48
C SER A 159 15.16 -17.07 -21.29
N SER A 160 14.85 -17.20 -22.58
CA SER A 160 14.31 -16.10 -23.40
C SER A 160 12.92 -15.67 -22.94
N VAL A 161 12.10 -16.63 -22.50
CA VAL A 161 10.76 -16.37 -21.96
C VAL A 161 10.86 -15.67 -20.61
N VAL A 162 11.72 -16.15 -19.71
CA VAL A 162 11.93 -15.50 -18.41
C VAL A 162 12.52 -14.10 -18.59
N VAL A 163 13.49 -13.90 -19.49
CA VAL A 163 14.06 -12.57 -19.77
C VAL A 163 13.07 -11.64 -20.49
N SER A 164 12.20 -12.17 -21.36
CA SER A 164 11.17 -11.37 -22.04
C SER A 164 10.02 -10.99 -21.10
N VAL A 165 9.68 -11.86 -20.15
CA VAL A 165 8.66 -11.60 -19.12
C VAL A 165 9.23 -10.70 -18.03
N VAL A 166 10.44 -10.96 -17.53
CA VAL A 166 11.04 -10.25 -16.39
C VAL A 166 11.81 -8.99 -16.81
N GLY A 167 12.37 -8.94 -18.02
CA GLY A 167 13.14 -7.81 -18.55
C GLY A 167 12.39 -6.47 -18.59
N PRO A 168 11.08 -6.43 -18.85
CA PRO A 168 10.25 -5.23 -18.68
C PRO A 168 10.06 -4.80 -17.21
N PHE A 169 10.16 -5.74 -16.26
CA PHE A 169 9.97 -5.51 -14.82
C PHE A 169 11.25 -5.15 -14.10
N LEU A 170 12.40 -5.59 -14.63
CA LEU A 170 13.68 -5.13 -14.13
C LEU A 170 13.80 -3.65 -14.47
N PRO A 171 14.12 -2.81 -13.47
CA PRO A 171 14.36 -1.41 -13.72
C PRO A 171 15.45 -1.32 -14.80
N LYS A 172 15.18 -0.64 -15.93
CA LYS A 172 16.18 -0.55 -17.00
C LYS A 172 17.43 0.06 -16.38
N ALA A 173 18.45 -0.71 -16.05
CA ALA A 173 19.65 -0.16 -15.47
C ALA A 173 20.34 0.63 -16.58
N GLU A 174 20.63 1.91 -16.33
CA GLU A 174 21.61 2.59 -17.17
C GLU A 174 22.90 1.79 -17.07
N ARG A 175 23.60 1.59 -18.19
CA ARG A 175 24.86 0.85 -18.17
C ARG A 175 25.88 1.71 -17.43
N LEU A 176 25.89 1.58 -16.11
CA LEU A 176 26.91 2.16 -15.26
C LEU A 176 28.25 1.54 -15.63
N PRO A 177 29.33 2.35 -15.66
CA PRO A 177 30.66 1.78 -15.70
C PRO A 177 30.80 0.75 -14.58
N TRP A 178 31.23 -0.46 -14.90
CA TRP A 178 31.39 -1.56 -13.94
C TRP A 178 32.08 -1.13 -12.63
N PRO A 179 33.16 -0.31 -12.63
CA PRO A 179 33.78 0.13 -11.39
C PRO A 179 32.87 0.99 -10.51
N THR A 180 31.98 1.79 -11.10
CA THR A 180 31.00 2.59 -10.35
C THR A 180 29.89 1.72 -9.81
N PHE A 181 29.41 0.76 -10.61
CA PHE A 181 28.41 -0.22 -10.17
C PHE A 181 28.92 -1.00 -8.95
N PHE A 182 30.11 -1.62 -9.02
CA PHE A 182 30.66 -2.40 -7.90
C PHE A 182 30.93 -1.55 -6.65
N ARG A 183 31.41 -0.30 -6.80
CA ARG A 183 31.58 0.61 -5.66
C ARG A 183 30.26 0.97 -4.99
N LEU A 184 29.23 1.31 -5.77
CA LEU A 184 27.90 1.58 -5.22
C LEU A 184 27.27 0.34 -4.60
N THR A 185 27.47 -0.83 -5.19
CA THR A 185 27.03 -2.12 -4.61
C THR A 185 27.69 -2.37 -3.27
N ALA A 186 28.99 -2.12 -3.12
CA ALA A 186 29.68 -2.22 -1.83
C ALA A 186 29.09 -1.25 -0.78
N TRP A 187 28.79 0.00 -1.17
CA TRP A 187 28.13 0.97 -0.28
C TRP A 187 26.71 0.57 0.10
N CYS A 188 25.93 -0.03 -0.81
CA CYS A 188 24.60 -0.56 -0.51
C CYS A 188 24.68 -1.82 0.37
N MET A 189 25.72 -2.63 0.22
CA MET A 189 25.94 -3.84 1.00
C MET A 189 26.35 -3.54 2.45
N LEU A 190 27.04 -2.43 2.70
CA LEU A 190 27.52 -2.06 4.04
C LEU A 190 26.41 -1.98 5.10
N PRO A 191 25.34 -1.17 4.96
CA PRO A 191 24.27 -1.12 5.97
C PRO A 191 23.54 -2.46 6.09
N ALA A 192 23.42 -3.20 4.99
CA ALA A 192 22.79 -4.53 4.98
C ALA A 192 23.62 -5.57 5.76
N ALA A 193 24.94 -5.56 5.57
CA ALA A 193 25.88 -6.42 6.28
C ALA A 193 25.92 -6.08 7.77
N VAL A 194 25.94 -4.78 8.13
CA VAL A 194 25.87 -4.34 9.53
C VAL A 194 24.57 -4.78 10.19
N TYR A 195 23.43 -4.62 9.51
CA TYR A 195 22.14 -5.06 10.04
C TYR A 195 22.10 -6.57 10.25
N THR A 196 22.54 -7.34 9.26
CA THR A 196 22.60 -8.80 9.34
C THR A 196 23.56 -9.28 10.43
N ALA A 197 24.71 -8.62 10.58
CA ALA A 197 25.70 -8.99 11.60
C ALA A 197 25.23 -8.67 13.03
N LEU A 198 24.46 -7.60 13.24
CA LEU A 198 24.11 -7.12 14.58
C LEU A 198 22.70 -7.49 15.04
N PHE A 199 21.75 -7.65 14.12
CA PHE A 199 20.32 -7.71 14.46
C PHE A 199 19.59 -8.93 13.88
N THR A 200 20.32 -9.94 13.39
CA THR A 200 19.72 -11.18 12.89
C THR A 200 20.44 -12.40 13.44
N GLN A 201 19.79 -13.56 13.34
CA GLN A 201 20.37 -14.86 13.73
C GLN A 201 21.55 -15.30 12.86
N MET A 202 21.71 -14.73 11.66
CA MET A 202 22.91 -14.98 10.85
C MET A 202 24.18 -14.37 11.48
N GLY A 203 24.02 -13.46 12.44
CA GLY A 203 25.11 -12.77 13.14
C GLY A 203 24.98 -12.87 14.66
N LEU A 204 25.20 -11.75 15.34
CA LEU A 204 25.21 -11.62 16.79
C LEU A 204 23.86 -11.13 17.36
N GLY A 205 22.78 -11.27 16.59
CA GLY A 205 21.46 -10.74 16.95
C GLY A 205 20.96 -11.20 18.32
N GLU A 206 21.10 -12.49 18.64
CA GLU A 206 20.67 -13.07 19.92
C GLU A 206 21.36 -12.39 21.11
N ILE A 207 22.70 -12.31 21.06
CA ILE A 207 23.53 -11.69 22.11
C ILE A 207 23.18 -10.20 22.23
N PHE A 208 22.98 -9.52 21.09
CA PHE A 208 22.68 -8.10 21.08
C PHE A 208 21.31 -7.81 21.71
N TYR A 209 20.27 -8.58 21.36
CA TYR A 209 18.94 -8.47 21.97
C TYR A 209 18.95 -8.81 23.45
N PHE A 210 19.66 -9.86 23.84
CA PHE A 210 19.83 -10.21 25.25
C PHE A 210 20.50 -9.07 26.03
N ALA A 211 21.59 -8.50 25.50
CA ALA A 211 22.30 -7.39 26.14
C ALA A 211 21.43 -6.13 26.24
N LEU A 212 20.60 -5.84 25.23
CA LEU A 212 19.64 -4.73 25.27
C LEU A 212 18.55 -4.96 26.32
N SER A 213 17.95 -6.15 26.32
CA SER A 213 16.86 -6.52 27.23
C SER A 213 17.33 -6.53 28.68
N SER A 214 18.36 -7.33 28.98
CA SER A 214 18.86 -7.53 30.34
C SER A 214 19.61 -6.31 30.89
N GLY A 215 20.47 -5.68 30.07
CA GLY A 215 21.35 -4.61 30.52
C GLY A 215 20.69 -3.24 30.55
N PHE A 216 19.75 -2.98 29.64
CA PHE A 216 19.25 -1.61 29.41
C PHE A 216 17.73 -1.47 29.38
N GLY A 217 16.96 -2.55 29.56
CA GLY A 217 15.50 -2.53 29.52
C GLY A 217 14.87 -1.49 30.46
N GLY A 218 15.46 -1.28 31.64
CA GLY A 218 14.98 -0.28 32.61
C GLY A 218 15.05 1.18 32.15
N TYR A 219 15.92 1.52 31.18
CA TYR A 219 16.10 2.90 30.72
C TYR A 219 15.14 3.32 29.60
N ARG A 220 14.39 2.38 29.01
CA ARG A 220 13.55 2.65 27.82
C ARG A 220 12.51 3.75 28.07
N TYR A 221 11.77 3.70 29.17
CA TYR A 221 10.74 4.71 29.50
C TYR A 221 11.36 6.05 29.86
N ALA A 222 12.52 6.05 30.52
CA ALA A 222 13.27 7.26 30.85
C ALA A 222 13.76 7.97 29.58
N LEU A 223 14.32 7.22 28.61
CA LEU A 223 14.77 7.76 27.33
C LEU A 223 13.61 8.21 26.45
N ALA A 224 12.50 7.47 26.42
CA ALA A 224 11.27 7.89 25.73
C ALA A 224 10.74 9.20 26.32
N GLY A 225 10.64 9.28 27.66
CA GLY A 225 10.26 10.49 28.37
C GLY A 225 11.20 11.65 28.07
N ALA A 226 12.52 11.42 28.11
CA ALA A 226 13.53 12.43 27.80
C ALA A 226 13.41 12.95 26.36
N LEU A 227 13.16 12.07 25.38
CA LEU A 227 12.93 12.45 23.98
C LEU A 227 11.64 13.25 23.81
N VAL A 228 10.54 12.82 24.44
CA VAL A 228 9.26 13.56 24.36
C VAL A 228 9.42 14.95 24.97
N VAL A 229 10.03 15.04 26.15
CA VAL A 229 10.30 16.29 26.85
C VAL A 229 11.24 17.19 26.04
N ALA A 230 12.36 16.65 25.53
CA ALA A 230 13.31 17.40 24.73
C ALA A 230 12.70 17.85 23.40
N GLY A 231 11.92 17.01 22.72
CA GLY A 231 11.18 17.36 21.51
C GLY A 231 10.13 18.45 21.77
N PHE A 232 9.43 18.36 22.89
CA PHE A 232 8.49 19.39 23.34
C PHE A 232 9.18 20.73 23.61
N PHE A 233 10.33 20.73 24.31
CA PHE A 233 11.15 21.93 24.50
C PHE A 233 11.66 22.49 23.17
N PHE A 234 12.09 21.61 22.25
CA PHE A 234 12.54 22.00 20.92
C PHE A 234 11.47 22.76 20.15
N TYR A 235 10.25 22.24 20.20
CA TYR A 235 9.10 22.86 19.57
C TYR A 235 8.68 24.18 20.25
N ILE A 236 8.60 24.21 21.59
CA ILE A 236 8.17 25.40 22.34
C ILE A 236 9.17 26.55 22.23
N LEU A 237 10.47 26.25 22.25
CA LEU A 237 11.51 27.27 22.17
C LEU A 237 11.75 27.78 20.73
N ASP A 238 11.02 27.24 19.76
CA ASP A 238 11.08 27.63 18.35
C ASP A 238 12.52 27.58 17.81
N ILE A 239 13.26 26.53 18.19
CA ILE A 239 14.70 26.39 17.89
C ILE A 239 14.96 26.40 16.39
N ASP A 240 13.97 26.02 15.60
CA ASP A 240 13.98 26.08 14.13
C ASP A 240 14.28 27.49 13.60
N GLU A 241 13.81 28.52 14.29
CA GLU A 241 13.95 29.94 13.93
C GLU A 241 15.26 30.57 14.45
N TRP A 242 16.12 29.79 15.13
CA TRP A 242 17.40 30.30 15.62
C TRP A 242 18.41 30.46 14.48
N THR A 243 18.38 31.64 13.86
CA THR A 243 19.20 31.95 12.67
C THR A 243 20.65 32.32 12.98
N THR A 244 20.97 32.65 14.23
CA THR A 244 22.34 32.99 14.66
C THR A 244 23.30 31.82 14.44
N ARG A 245 24.59 32.10 14.20
CA ARG A 245 25.59 31.02 13.96
C ARG A 245 25.66 30.03 15.13
N LYS A 246 25.60 30.54 16.37
CA LYS A 246 25.52 29.73 17.59
C LYS A 246 24.23 28.93 17.65
N GLY A 247 23.09 29.53 17.29
CA GLY A 247 21.80 28.85 17.23
C GLY A 247 21.76 27.72 16.20
N LYS A 248 22.32 27.93 15.00
CA LYS A 248 22.45 26.89 13.97
C LYS A 248 23.29 25.71 14.44
N LEU A 249 24.43 25.97 15.09
CA LEU A 249 25.28 24.92 15.65
C LEU A 249 24.56 24.17 16.76
N PHE A 250 23.93 24.89 17.70
CA PHE A 250 23.15 24.30 18.79
C PHE A 250 22.02 23.40 18.26
N ARG A 251 21.26 23.90 17.28
CA ARG A 251 20.22 23.14 16.59
C ARG A 251 20.78 21.88 15.96
N ALA A 252 21.88 21.96 15.21
CA ALA A 252 22.48 20.80 14.56
C ALA A 252 22.95 19.74 15.58
N VAL A 253 23.68 20.17 16.62
CA VAL A 253 24.18 19.28 17.68
C VAL A 253 23.03 18.60 18.40
N TRP A 254 22.01 19.34 18.80
CA TRP A 254 20.90 18.77 19.55
C TRP A 254 19.95 17.95 18.68
N SER A 255 19.65 18.37 17.44
CA SER A 255 18.89 17.52 16.52
C SER A 255 19.63 16.21 16.24
N GLY A 256 20.96 16.24 16.13
CA GLY A 256 21.80 15.04 16.06
C GLY A 256 21.72 14.19 17.32
N GLY A 257 21.78 14.82 18.50
CA GLY A 257 21.61 14.16 19.79
C GLY A 257 20.24 13.49 19.93
N MET A 258 19.16 14.20 19.61
CA MET A 258 17.79 13.68 19.58
C MET A 258 17.63 12.52 18.63
N LEU A 259 18.20 12.61 17.43
CA LEU A 259 18.18 11.49 16.47
C LEU A 259 18.94 10.30 17.05
N GLY A 260 20.14 10.51 17.60
CA GLY A 260 20.92 9.45 18.25
C GLY A 260 20.17 8.79 19.41
N THR A 261 19.57 9.58 20.31
CA THR A 261 18.74 9.08 21.40
C THR A 261 17.50 8.35 20.89
N PHE A 262 16.87 8.82 19.81
CA PHE A 262 15.74 8.13 19.17
C PHE A 262 16.16 6.77 18.59
N VAL A 263 17.31 6.70 17.92
CA VAL A 263 17.88 5.44 17.43
C VAL A 263 18.12 4.48 18.59
N ILE A 264 18.73 4.96 19.68
CA ILE A 264 18.95 4.16 20.90
C ILE A 264 17.63 3.71 21.51
N LEU A 265 16.62 4.58 21.58
CA LEU A 265 15.30 4.22 22.10
C LEU A 265 14.67 3.10 21.28
N VAL A 266 14.67 3.20 19.94
CA VAL A 266 14.13 2.17 19.06
C VAL A 266 14.87 0.84 19.26
N MET A 267 16.18 0.87 19.50
CA MET A 267 16.95 -0.33 19.87
C MET A 267 16.53 -0.89 21.22
N LEU A 268 16.32 -0.06 22.25
CA LEU A 268 15.92 -0.53 23.58
C LEU A 268 14.48 -1.07 23.62
N VAL A 269 13.62 -0.55 22.76
CA VAL A 269 12.21 -0.94 22.66
C VAL A 269 12.04 -2.16 21.74
N SER A 270 13.10 -2.64 21.08
CA SER A 270 13.03 -3.76 20.15
C SER A 270 12.60 -5.08 20.80
N ASN A 271 12.72 -5.22 22.12
CA ASN A 271 12.23 -6.41 22.82
C ASN A 271 10.70 -6.46 22.91
N GLU A 272 10.02 -5.31 22.95
CA GLU A 272 8.56 -5.23 22.95
C GLU A 272 8.00 -5.05 21.54
N TYR A 273 8.74 -4.31 20.70
CA TYR A 273 8.35 -3.98 19.34
C TYR A 273 9.50 -4.35 18.38
N PRO A 274 9.68 -5.62 18.03
CA PRO A 274 10.81 -6.07 17.23
C PRO A 274 10.87 -5.48 15.83
N PHE A 275 9.73 -5.02 15.30
CA PHE A 275 9.66 -4.31 14.03
C PHE A 275 10.42 -2.96 14.06
N GLY A 276 10.77 -2.44 15.25
CA GLY A 276 11.53 -1.21 15.42
C GLY A 276 12.87 -1.21 14.68
N LEU A 277 13.63 -2.32 14.72
CA LEU A 277 14.96 -2.35 14.10
C LEU A 277 14.89 -2.37 12.58
N ILE A 278 13.96 -3.13 11.99
CA ILE A 278 13.80 -3.16 10.54
C ILE A 278 13.25 -1.83 10.00
N THR A 279 12.34 -1.19 10.73
CA THR A 279 11.85 0.15 10.36
C THR A 279 12.94 1.20 10.45
N LEU A 280 13.79 1.11 11.48
CA LEU A 280 14.98 1.92 11.62
C LEU A 280 15.94 1.70 10.43
N PHE A 281 16.21 0.45 10.04
CA PHE A 281 17.01 0.15 8.85
C PHE A 281 16.42 0.79 7.59
N ALA A 282 15.11 0.62 7.35
CA ALA A 282 14.44 1.18 6.18
C ALA A 282 14.58 2.71 6.08
N ILE A 283 14.61 3.42 7.22
CA ILE A 283 14.78 4.87 7.29
C ILE A 283 16.26 5.28 7.19
N LEU A 284 17.15 4.60 7.92
CA LEU A 284 18.57 4.94 7.98
C LEU A 284 19.32 4.59 6.70
N ASN A 285 18.95 3.50 6.01
CA ASN A 285 19.62 3.06 4.80
C ASN A 285 19.68 4.16 3.70
N PRO A 286 18.57 4.80 3.30
CA PRO A 286 18.64 5.93 2.37
C PRO A 286 19.43 7.13 2.91
N LEU A 287 19.40 7.41 4.21
CA LEU A 287 20.23 8.47 4.81
C LEU A 287 21.73 8.15 4.70
N CYS A 288 22.12 6.89 4.94
CA CYS A 288 23.48 6.41 4.73
C CYS A 288 23.92 6.56 3.27
N LEU A 289 23.04 6.25 2.31
CA LEU A 289 23.34 6.40 0.88
C LEU A 289 23.46 7.88 0.47
N LEU A 290 22.64 8.77 1.03
CA LEU A 290 22.79 10.22 0.85
C LEU A 290 24.08 10.76 1.48
N LEU A 291 24.50 10.20 2.62
CA LEU A 291 25.80 10.51 3.22
C LEU A 291 26.94 10.06 2.30
N VAL A 292 26.89 8.85 1.75
CA VAL A 292 27.85 8.36 0.74
C VAL A 292 27.90 9.29 -0.46
N LYS A 293 26.75 9.79 -0.94
CA LYS A 293 26.70 10.81 -1.98
C LYS A 293 27.48 12.06 -1.60
N SER A 294 27.23 12.59 -0.40
CA SER A 294 27.87 13.83 0.06
C SER A 294 29.38 13.68 0.26
N LEU A 295 29.86 12.48 0.61
CA LEU A 295 31.27 12.23 0.88
C LEU A 295 32.08 11.84 -0.36
N PHE A 296 31.53 10.99 -1.24
CA PHE A 296 32.27 10.38 -2.35
C PHE A 296 31.82 10.84 -3.74
N TYR A 297 30.63 11.44 -3.85
CA TYR A 297 30.02 11.87 -5.10
C TYR A 297 29.50 13.31 -5.03
N GLU A 298 30.25 14.19 -4.36
CA GLU A 298 29.87 15.59 -4.14
C GLU A 298 29.55 16.33 -5.46
N GLY A 299 30.35 16.07 -6.50
CA GLY A 299 30.18 16.70 -7.82
C GLY A 299 29.05 16.14 -8.69
N GLN A 300 28.34 15.10 -8.25
CA GLN A 300 27.22 14.54 -9.00
C GLN A 300 25.90 15.11 -8.49
N ASP A 301 24.97 15.35 -9.42
CA ASP A 301 23.62 15.74 -9.05
C ASP A 301 22.94 14.62 -8.24
N THR A 302 22.16 15.01 -7.23
CA THR A 302 21.50 14.06 -6.34
C THR A 302 20.54 13.15 -7.10
N ARG A 303 19.87 13.66 -8.13
CA ARG A 303 18.94 12.87 -8.96
C ARG A 303 19.66 11.78 -9.74
N THR A 304 20.77 12.13 -10.39
CA THR A 304 21.63 11.19 -11.12
C THR A 304 22.22 10.14 -10.19
N PHE A 305 22.68 10.55 -8.99
CA PHE A 305 23.16 9.59 -8.00
C PHE A 305 22.06 8.62 -7.56
N VAL A 306 20.85 9.13 -7.26
CA VAL A 306 19.72 8.29 -6.84
C VAL A 306 19.32 7.32 -7.95
N SER A 307 19.32 7.74 -9.22
CA SER A 307 19.02 6.84 -10.34
C SER A 307 20.06 5.71 -10.48
N TRP A 308 21.34 6.00 -10.20
CA TRP A 308 22.41 5.01 -10.21
C TRP A 308 22.27 3.94 -9.11
N LEU A 309 21.58 4.23 -8.00
CA LEU A 309 21.39 3.28 -6.90
C LEU A 309 20.45 2.12 -7.24
N SER A 310 19.58 2.27 -8.24
CA SER A 310 18.55 1.26 -8.53
C SER A 310 19.15 -0.13 -8.81
N GLY A 311 20.13 -0.24 -9.70
CA GLY A 311 20.79 -1.52 -10.01
C GLY A 311 21.52 -2.15 -8.82
N PRO A 312 22.44 -1.44 -8.14
CA PRO A 312 23.12 -1.91 -6.94
C PRO A 312 22.18 -2.38 -5.82
N LEU A 313 21.14 -1.61 -5.50
CA LEU A 313 20.15 -1.97 -4.48
C LEU A 313 19.39 -3.26 -4.84
N LEU A 314 19.00 -3.41 -6.11
CA LEU A 314 18.34 -4.61 -6.60
C LEU A 314 19.24 -5.84 -6.46
N PHE A 315 20.51 -5.70 -6.85
CA PHE A 315 21.50 -6.77 -6.74
C PHE A 315 21.74 -7.19 -5.29
N VAL A 316 21.96 -6.23 -4.38
CA VAL A 316 22.15 -6.50 -2.94
C VAL A 316 20.90 -7.14 -2.32
N SER A 317 19.71 -6.68 -2.70
CA SER A 317 18.44 -7.26 -2.27
C SER A 317 18.34 -8.75 -2.63
N PHE A 318 18.58 -9.11 -3.89
CA PHE A 318 18.54 -10.52 -4.32
C PHE A 318 19.66 -11.35 -3.68
N LEU A 319 20.87 -10.81 -3.58
CA LEU A 319 21.99 -11.50 -2.94
C LEU A 319 21.70 -11.80 -1.46
N THR A 320 21.11 -10.84 -0.74
CA THR A 320 20.70 -11.02 0.66
C THR A 320 19.64 -12.11 0.79
N ALA A 321 18.59 -12.07 -0.04
CA ALA A 321 17.53 -13.08 -0.01
C ALA A 321 18.06 -14.48 -0.33
N ALA A 322 18.91 -14.61 -1.35
CA ALA A 322 19.54 -15.88 -1.71
C ALA A 322 20.45 -16.40 -0.58
N SER A 323 21.25 -15.52 0.03
CA SER A 323 22.14 -15.87 1.15
C SER A 323 21.34 -16.36 2.37
N PHE A 324 20.22 -15.71 2.66
CA PHE A 324 19.32 -16.12 3.74
C PHE A 324 18.68 -17.49 3.47
N ILE A 325 18.17 -17.72 2.25
CA ILE A 325 17.59 -19.02 1.88
C ILE A 325 18.64 -20.11 2.04
N VAL A 326 19.85 -19.92 1.48
CA VAL A 326 20.94 -20.88 1.63
C VAL A 326 21.27 -21.12 3.10
N TRP A 327 21.40 -20.07 3.91
CA TRP A 327 21.65 -20.19 5.35
C TRP A 327 20.57 -20.98 6.09
N ALA A 328 19.29 -20.71 5.83
CA ALA A 328 18.15 -21.38 6.46
C ALA A 328 18.10 -22.89 6.12
N TYR A 329 18.66 -23.31 4.98
CA TYR A 329 18.71 -24.71 4.57
C TYR A 329 20.01 -25.44 4.95
N ILE A 330 21.11 -24.74 5.27
CA ILE A 330 22.41 -25.37 5.57
C ILE A 330 22.37 -26.19 6.86
N SER A 331 21.74 -25.67 7.92
CA SER A 331 21.65 -26.36 9.22
C SER A 331 20.20 -26.52 9.64
N TYR A 332 19.91 -27.62 10.34
CA TYR A 332 18.63 -27.84 10.99
C TYR A 332 18.33 -26.77 12.04
N ASP A 333 19.36 -26.30 12.75
CA ASP A 333 19.22 -25.27 13.78
C ASP A 333 18.83 -23.92 13.18
N ASN A 334 19.16 -23.67 11.91
CA ASN A 334 18.79 -22.41 11.24
C ASN A 334 17.31 -22.40 10.80
N GLN A 335 16.58 -23.50 10.97
CA GLN A 335 15.17 -23.59 10.62
C GLN A 335 14.30 -23.03 11.74
N LEU A 336 13.31 -22.23 11.37
CA LEU A 336 12.24 -21.79 12.26
C LEU A 336 11.31 -22.97 12.59
N ASN A 337 11.65 -23.68 13.67
CA ASN A 337 10.85 -24.75 14.30
C ASN A 337 10.45 -24.34 15.74
N SER A 338 9.62 -25.15 16.42
CA SER A 338 9.14 -24.84 17.78
C SER A 338 10.27 -24.86 18.81
N VAL A 339 11.20 -25.82 18.71
CA VAL A 339 12.37 -25.94 19.60
C VAL A 339 13.23 -24.66 19.53
N MET A 340 13.58 -24.23 18.33
CA MET A 340 14.35 -23.01 18.07
C MET A 340 13.60 -21.77 18.52
N ARG A 341 12.26 -21.76 18.41
CA ARG A 341 11.44 -20.66 18.95
C ARG A 341 11.63 -20.52 20.46
N VAL A 342 11.49 -21.63 21.20
CA VAL A 342 11.64 -21.66 22.66
C VAL A 342 13.09 -21.32 23.06
N GLU A 343 14.06 -21.95 22.42
CA GLU A 343 15.48 -21.79 22.73
C GLU A 343 15.92 -20.33 22.58
N VAL A 344 15.55 -19.70 21.46
CA VAL A 344 15.92 -18.31 21.20
C VAL A 344 15.12 -17.36 22.07
N ALA A 345 13.86 -17.67 22.40
CA ALA A 345 13.08 -16.87 23.35
C ALA A 345 13.79 -16.82 24.72
N HIS A 346 14.27 -17.97 25.20
CA HIS A 346 15.08 -18.03 26.43
C HIS A 346 16.38 -17.24 26.30
N ARG A 347 17.14 -17.45 25.21
CA ARG A 347 18.43 -16.75 24.99
C ARG A 347 18.28 -15.25 24.84
N THR A 348 17.17 -14.77 24.30
CA THR A 348 16.88 -13.32 24.15
C THR A 348 16.33 -12.70 25.43
N GLY A 349 16.06 -13.50 26.47
CA GLY A 349 15.47 -13.04 27.72
C GLY A 349 14.01 -12.61 27.56
N CYS A 350 13.26 -13.29 26.69
CA CYS A 350 11.82 -13.08 26.58
C CYS A 350 11.11 -13.81 27.72
N GLU A 351 10.28 -13.09 28.48
CA GLU A 351 9.54 -13.67 29.59
C GLU A 351 8.32 -14.46 29.07
N PRO A 352 8.09 -15.70 29.56
CA PRO A 352 6.91 -16.48 29.21
C PRO A 352 5.63 -15.82 29.75
N ASN A 353 4.56 -15.83 28.95
CA ASN A 353 3.27 -15.26 29.35
C ASN A 353 2.39 -16.28 30.10
N PHE A 354 2.54 -16.36 31.42
CA PHE A 354 1.70 -17.21 32.27
C PHE A 354 0.32 -16.61 32.57
N ALA A 355 0.08 -15.33 32.27
CA ALA A 355 -1.22 -14.71 32.53
C ALA A 355 -2.32 -15.31 31.64
N ASP A 356 -1.98 -15.60 30.38
CA ASP A 356 -2.90 -16.25 29.43
C ASP A 356 -2.85 -17.79 29.54
N TYR A 357 -1.77 -18.34 30.08
CA TYR A 357 -1.52 -19.78 30.19
C TYR A 357 -1.06 -20.20 31.61
N PRO A 358 -1.93 -20.08 32.62
CA PRO A 358 -1.54 -20.32 34.02
C PRO A 358 -1.17 -21.79 34.29
N GLY A 359 -1.76 -22.74 33.56
CA GLY A 359 -1.46 -24.17 33.68
C GLY A 359 -0.11 -24.59 33.09
N CYS A 360 0.64 -23.66 32.50
CA CYS A 360 1.93 -23.91 31.86
C CYS A 360 3.13 -23.55 32.73
N GLN A 361 2.88 -23.00 33.91
CA GLN A 361 3.89 -22.73 34.91
C GLN A 361 4.24 -24.03 35.65
N ASN A 362 5.53 -24.28 35.88
CA ASN A 362 5.95 -25.44 36.65
C ASN A 362 5.58 -25.24 38.14
N GLU A 363 4.69 -26.08 38.65
CA GLU A 363 4.18 -25.99 40.03
C GLU A 363 5.23 -26.41 41.08
N TYR A 364 6.27 -27.14 40.68
CA TYR A 364 7.31 -27.66 41.59
C TYR A 364 8.51 -26.73 41.77
N SER A 365 8.64 -25.67 40.97
CA SER A 365 9.73 -24.69 41.08
C SER A 365 9.27 -23.46 41.88
N ASP A 366 9.31 -23.57 43.21
CA ASP A 366 8.89 -22.50 44.15
C ASP A 366 9.68 -21.18 43.99
N GLU A 367 10.79 -21.14 43.22
CA GLU A 367 11.67 -19.97 43.11
C GLU A 367 12.02 -19.52 41.67
N SER A 368 11.56 -20.20 40.62
CA SER A 368 11.78 -19.77 39.23
C SER A 368 10.50 -19.92 38.43
N GLY A 369 10.09 -18.85 37.73
CA GLY A 369 8.96 -18.84 36.80
C GLY A 369 9.24 -19.65 35.54
N ASP A 370 9.65 -20.91 35.72
CA ASP A 370 10.01 -21.83 34.66
C ASP A 370 8.77 -22.46 34.03
N THR A 371 8.88 -22.80 32.75
CA THR A 371 7.82 -23.49 32.01
C THR A 371 7.73 -24.96 32.42
N CYS A 372 6.54 -25.56 32.31
CA CYS A 372 6.34 -27.00 32.60
C CYS A 372 7.00 -27.96 31.59
N PHE A 373 7.73 -27.42 30.60
CA PHE A 373 8.51 -28.16 29.62
C PHE A 373 9.93 -27.61 29.55
N TYR A 374 10.87 -28.44 29.11
CA TYR A 374 12.27 -28.08 28.92
C TYR A 374 12.83 -28.67 27.62
N ILE A 375 13.97 -28.16 27.18
CA ILE A 375 14.67 -28.68 26.00
C ILE A 375 15.68 -29.72 26.48
N ASP A 376 15.56 -30.95 25.97
CA ASP A 376 16.53 -32.01 26.23
C ASP A 376 17.64 -31.97 25.19
N TYR A 377 18.85 -31.65 25.65
CA TYR A 377 20.06 -31.60 24.84
C TYR A 377 20.84 -32.94 24.83
N THR A 378 20.34 -33.98 25.50
CA THR A 378 21.03 -35.28 25.59
C THR A 378 20.88 -36.13 24.32
N VAL A 379 19.86 -35.83 23.51
CA VAL A 379 19.61 -36.47 22.22
C VAL A 379 20.36 -35.72 21.11
N ASP A 380 20.77 -36.42 20.05
CA ASP A 380 21.48 -35.82 18.88
C ASP A 380 20.72 -34.64 18.24
N ARG A 381 19.42 -34.51 18.51
CA ARG A 381 18.60 -33.36 18.14
C ARG A 381 17.88 -32.84 19.38
N PRO A 382 17.90 -31.53 19.64
CA PRO A 382 17.17 -30.96 20.77
C PRO A 382 15.68 -31.18 20.56
N GLU A 383 15.03 -31.76 21.57
CA GLU A 383 13.60 -32.07 21.60
C GLU A 383 12.95 -31.41 22.82
N LEU A 384 11.67 -31.05 22.70
CA LEU A 384 10.87 -30.53 23.81
C LEU A 384 10.35 -31.71 24.62
N VAL A 385 10.62 -31.68 25.92
CA VAL A 385 10.12 -32.66 26.89
C VAL A 385 9.11 -31.97 27.80
N PHE A 386 7.90 -32.51 27.84
CA PHE A 386 6.78 -32.00 28.63
C PHE A 386 6.65 -32.81 29.93
N SER A 387 6.49 -32.13 31.06
CA SER A 387 6.26 -32.77 32.35
C SER A 387 4.85 -33.37 32.45
N GLU A 388 4.62 -34.28 33.38
CA GLU A 388 3.28 -34.85 33.61
C GLU A 388 2.26 -33.74 33.90
N GLY A 389 1.17 -33.69 33.12
CA GLY A 389 0.12 -32.68 33.23
C GLY A 389 0.37 -31.38 32.44
N CYS A 390 1.51 -31.24 31.77
CA CYS A 390 1.82 -30.10 30.88
C CYS A 390 1.19 -30.33 29.50
N ASP A 391 0.30 -29.43 29.07
CA ASP A 391 -0.27 -29.47 27.71
C ASP A 391 0.76 -28.95 26.71
N GLN A 392 0.76 -29.49 25.49
CA GLN A 392 1.63 -29.05 24.42
C GLN A 392 1.33 -27.61 23.97
N LYS A 393 0.09 -27.15 24.19
CA LYS A 393 -0.31 -25.74 24.04
C LYS A 393 0.57 -24.79 24.86
N CYS A 394 1.27 -25.28 25.88
CA CYS A 394 2.19 -24.50 26.68
C CYS A 394 3.39 -23.93 25.91
N VAL A 395 3.74 -24.45 24.72
CA VAL A 395 4.75 -23.79 23.86
C VAL A 395 4.31 -22.36 23.47
N ASN A 396 3.00 -22.10 23.41
CA ASN A 396 2.44 -20.80 23.05
C ASN A 396 2.63 -19.72 24.12
N VAL A 397 3.18 -20.05 25.31
CA VAL A 397 3.62 -19.03 26.29
C VAL A 397 4.64 -18.06 25.71
N PHE A 398 5.36 -18.48 24.65
CA PHE A 398 6.32 -17.67 23.91
C PHE A 398 5.77 -17.04 22.62
N ASP A 399 4.46 -17.13 22.33
CA ASP A 399 3.90 -16.57 21.08
C ASP A 399 3.98 -15.03 21.03
N GLN A 400 4.02 -14.37 22.20
CA GLN A 400 4.26 -12.92 22.28
C GLN A 400 5.72 -12.53 21.99
N CYS A 401 6.65 -13.49 21.97
CA CYS A 401 8.06 -13.29 21.68
C CYS A 401 8.34 -13.17 20.17
N ALA A 402 7.70 -12.20 19.52
CA ALA A 402 7.86 -11.94 18.09
C ALA A 402 9.32 -11.61 17.69
N ASN A 403 10.19 -11.30 18.66
CA ASN A 403 11.61 -11.04 18.46
C ASN A 403 12.32 -12.22 17.80
N VAL A 404 11.97 -13.46 18.17
CA VAL A 404 12.59 -14.66 17.60
C VAL A 404 12.31 -14.74 16.10
N PHE A 405 11.03 -14.58 15.74
CA PHE A 405 10.62 -14.54 14.34
C PHE A 405 11.32 -13.42 13.58
N MET A 406 11.43 -12.24 14.18
CA MET A 406 12.03 -11.06 13.56
C MET A 406 13.55 -11.15 13.38
N LEU A 407 14.25 -11.75 14.34
CA LEU A 407 15.67 -12.08 14.27
C LEU A 407 15.95 -13.05 13.13
N TRP A 408 15.07 -14.03 12.92
CA TRP A 408 15.16 -15.00 11.84
C TRP A 408 14.82 -14.38 10.48
N VAL A 409 13.64 -13.77 10.33
CA VAL A 409 13.15 -13.23 9.04
C VAL A 409 13.80 -11.90 8.63
N GLY A 410 14.58 -11.28 9.52
CA GLY A 410 15.20 -9.96 9.34
C GLY A 410 15.88 -9.75 7.98
N PRO A 411 16.74 -10.66 7.48
CA PRO A 411 17.38 -10.53 6.17
C PRO A 411 16.39 -10.45 5.00
N VAL A 412 15.25 -11.15 5.07
CA VAL A 412 14.20 -11.11 4.05
C VAL A 412 13.50 -9.75 4.07
N LEU A 413 13.11 -9.25 5.23
CA LEU A 413 12.49 -7.93 5.35
C LEU A 413 13.44 -6.81 4.89
N MET A 414 14.73 -6.95 5.19
CA MET A 414 15.79 -6.06 4.75
C MET A 414 15.93 -6.07 3.21
N SER A 415 15.93 -7.27 2.62
CA SER A 415 15.91 -7.45 1.17
C SER A 415 14.68 -6.79 0.53
N LEU A 416 13.49 -6.95 1.11
CA LEU A 416 12.26 -6.29 0.66
C LEU A 416 12.35 -4.76 0.74
N SER A 417 12.93 -4.22 1.82
CA SER A 417 13.18 -2.78 1.97
C SER A 417 14.09 -2.23 0.86
N MET A 418 15.20 -2.93 0.59
CA MET A 418 16.13 -2.55 -0.47
C MET A 418 15.53 -2.70 -1.86
N LEU A 419 14.71 -3.73 -2.08
CA LEU A 419 13.97 -3.92 -3.31
C LEU A 419 13.02 -2.74 -3.55
N PHE A 420 12.25 -2.35 -2.54
CA PHE A 420 11.36 -1.20 -2.61
C PHE A 420 12.13 0.09 -2.91
N LEU A 421 13.25 0.34 -2.21
CA LEU A 421 14.09 1.50 -2.46
C LEU A 421 14.68 1.49 -3.87
N SER A 422 15.05 0.32 -4.41
CA SER A 422 15.52 0.18 -5.79
C SER A 422 14.45 0.62 -6.80
N PHE A 423 13.21 0.14 -6.65
CA PHE A 423 12.09 0.55 -7.52
C PHE A 423 11.82 2.05 -7.39
N PHE A 424 11.82 2.57 -6.16
CA PHE A 424 11.66 3.99 -5.90
C PHE A 424 12.71 4.83 -6.65
N CYS A 425 13.99 4.44 -6.57
CA CYS A 425 15.08 5.07 -7.31
C CYS A 425 14.88 4.99 -8.83
N THR A 426 14.30 3.91 -9.35
CA THR A 426 13.96 3.80 -10.78
C THR A 426 12.89 4.80 -11.21
N PHE A 427 11.88 5.04 -10.36
CA PHE A 427 10.79 5.96 -10.67
C PHE A 427 11.23 7.42 -10.65
N LEU A 428 12.21 7.78 -9.81
CA LEU A 428 12.82 9.12 -9.81
C LEU A 428 13.70 9.39 -11.03
N ARG A 429 14.04 8.36 -11.81
CA ARG A 429 14.93 8.49 -12.97
C ARG A 429 14.29 9.18 -14.17
N THR A 430 12.97 9.08 -14.35
CA THR A 430 12.34 9.43 -15.63
C THR A 430 12.68 10.88 -15.99
N GLU A 431 13.41 11.10 -17.09
CA GLU A 431 13.87 12.41 -17.60
C GLU A 431 12.70 13.29 -18.13
N GLY A 432 11.53 13.14 -17.52
CA GLY A 432 10.36 13.96 -17.79
C GLY A 432 10.45 15.30 -17.08
N SER A 433 9.56 16.22 -17.45
CA SER A 433 9.34 17.43 -16.66
C SER A 433 9.06 17.07 -15.19
N ASN A 434 9.27 18.01 -14.27
CA ASN A 434 8.94 17.89 -12.83
C ASN A 434 7.51 17.35 -12.58
N GLU A 435 6.63 17.41 -13.58
CA GLU A 435 5.26 16.90 -13.57
C GLU A 435 5.20 15.37 -13.66
N GLU A 436 5.97 14.74 -14.55
CA GLU A 436 5.97 13.29 -14.75
C GLU A 436 6.48 12.57 -13.49
N GLU A 437 7.41 13.19 -12.76
CA GLU A 437 7.93 12.71 -11.48
C GLU A 437 6.86 12.65 -10.38
N VAL A 438 5.94 13.62 -10.31
CA VAL A 438 4.86 13.62 -9.32
C VAL A 438 3.84 12.53 -9.65
N PHE A 439 3.55 12.29 -10.94
CA PHE A 439 2.74 11.14 -11.34
C PHE A 439 3.44 9.82 -11.02
N ASN A 440 4.75 9.72 -11.25
CA ASN A 440 5.54 8.56 -10.85
C ASN A 440 5.54 8.34 -9.33
N PHE A 441 5.54 9.42 -8.55
CA PHE A 441 5.35 9.34 -7.11
C PHE A 441 3.96 8.82 -6.75
N ALA A 442 2.89 9.26 -7.42
CA ALA A 442 1.55 8.69 -7.24
C ALA A 442 1.48 7.21 -7.66
N ARG A 443 2.25 6.77 -8.67
CA ARG A 443 2.39 5.34 -9.02
C ARG A 443 2.98 4.53 -7.87
N ILE A 444 3.95 5.08 -7.14
CA ILE A 444 4.52 4.45 -5.93
C ILE A 444 3.47 4.30 -4.82
N TRP A 445 2.48 5.19 -4.73
CA TRP A 445 1.38 5.02 -3.78
C TRP A 445 0.48 3.83 -4.11
N ILE A 446 0.22 3.55 -5.39
CA ILE A 446 -0.53 2.36 -5.81
C ILE A 446 0.24 1.08 -5.41
N VAL A 447 1.56 1.11 -5.56
CA VAL A 447 2.46 0.02 -5.11
C VAL A 447 2.32 -0.20 -3.60
N LEU A 448 2.38 0.86 -2.80
CA LEU A 448 2.26 0.77 -1.34
C LEU A 448 0.88 0.30 -0.88
N LEU A 449 -0.19 0.75 -1.54
CA LEU A 449 -1.55 0.25 -1.28
C LEU A 449 -1.65 -1.25 -1.62
N GLY A 450 -0.98 -1.69 -2.69
CA GLY A 450 -0.84 -3.11 -3.03
C GLY A 450 -0.10 -3.92 -1.96
N LEU A 451 0.94 -3.36 -1.33
CA LEU A 451 1.64 -4.01 -0.21
C LEU A 451 0.76 -4.11 1.04
N ILE A 452 0.00 -3.05 1.36
CA ILE A 452 -0.97 -3.07 2.47
C ILE A 452 -2.05 -4.13 2.20
N TRP A 453 -2.55 -4.20 0.97
CA TRP A 453 -3.53 -5.21 0.56
C TRP A 453 -2.98 -6.64 0.66
N ALA A 454 -1.75 -6.87 0.17
CA ALA A 454 -1.09 -8.17 0.29
C ALA A 454 -0.91 -8.57 1.77
N SER A 455 -0.51 -7.61 2.61
CA SER A 455 -0.37 -7.82 4.06
C SER A 455 -1.71 -8.15 4.73
N ALA A 456 -2.78 -7.43 4.39
CA ALA A 456 -4.13 -7.70 4.87
C ALA A 456 -4.65 -9.08 4.41
N SER A 457 -4.33 -9.46 3.16
CA SER A 457 -4.70 -10.77 2.59
C SER A 457 -3.97 -11.94 3.25
N LEU A 458 -2.81 -11.68 3.88
CA LEU A 458 -2.02 -12.64 4.64
C LEU A 458 -2.25 -12.57 6.16
N SER A 459 -3.18 -11.74 6.63
CA SER A 459 -3.47 -11.60 8.08
C SER A 459 -3.98 -12.88 8.76
N GLY A 460 -4.38 -13.89 7.99
CA GLY A 460 -4.67 -15.25 8.49
C GLY A 460 -3.46 -16.18 8.60
N THR A 461 -2.26 -15.72 8.20
CA THR A 461 -0.99 -16.42 8.41
C THR A 461 -0.31 -15.96 9.70
N ALA A 462 0.79 -16.59 10.12
CA ALA A 462 1.50 -16.29 11.37
C ALA A 462 1.57 -14.77 11.68
N ALA A 463 1.14 -14.40 12.89
CA ALA A 463 0.84 -13.02 13.29
C ALA A 463 2.00 -12.00 13.09
N GLY A 464 3.24 -12.47 13.01
CA GLY A 464 4.42 -11.63 12.81
C GLY A 464 4.60 -11.07 11.39
N ILE A 465 4.10 -11.73 10.34
CA ILE A 465 4.37 -11.33 8.94
C ILE A 465 3.62 -10.04 8.58
N THR A 466 2.31 -10.00 8.84
CA THR A 466 1.45 -8.87 8.47
C THR A 466 1.88 -7.57 9.17
N SER A 467 2.15 -7.63 10.47
CA SER A 467 2.62 -6.49 11.27
C SER A 467 3.99 -5.98 10.80
N SER A 468 4.91 -6.89 10.47
CA SER A 468 6.20 -6.56 9.86
C SER A 468 6.05 -5.84 8.53
N LEU A 469 5.23 -6.37 7.62
CA LEU A 469 5.03 -5.80 6.29
C LEU A 469 4.38 -4.41 6.35
N ILE A 470 3.40 -4.20 7.23
CA ILE A 470 2.78 -2.88 7.43
C ILE A 470 3.81 -1.89 7.95
N SER A 471 4.55 -2.26 9.00
CA SER A 471 5.58 -1.42 9.61
C SER A 471 6.67 -1.07 8.60
N LEU A 472 7.14 -2.05 7.83
CA LEU A 472 8.12 -1.88 6.77
C LEU A 472 7.60 -0.94 5.67
N THR A 473 6.34 -1.09 5.28
CA THR A 473 5.69 -0.24 4.25
C THR A 473 5.64 1.22 4.71
N LEU A 474 5.25 1.47 5.96
CA LEU A 474 5.21 2.80 6.56
C LEU A 474 6.62 3.41 6.69
N ALA A 475 7.61 2.63 7.13
CA ALA A 475 8.98 3.11 7.22
C ALA A 475 9.57 3.42 5.84
N SER A 476 9.26 2.60 4.84
CA SER A 476 9.67 2.80 3.46
C SER A 476 9.03 4.06 2.84
N LEU A 477 7.80 4.39 3.24
CA LEU A 477 7.14 5.66 2.89
C LEU A 477 7.89 6.89 3.43
N VAL A 478 8.29 6.84 4.69
CA VAL A 478 9.08 7.89 5.33
C VAL A 478 10.43 8.02 4.64
N ALA A 479 11.11 6.90 4.38
CA ALA A 479 12.37 6.83 3.67
C ALA A 479 12.29 7.46 2.27
N SER A 480 11.29 7.08 1.47
CA SER A 480 11.02 7.68 0.16
C SER A 480 10.77 9.19 0.24
N SER A 481 10.01 9.64 1.24
CA SER A 481 9.72 11.06 1.46
C SER A 481 10.98 11.86 1.80
N ILE A 482 11.92 11.26 2.54
CA ILE A 482 13.23 11.83 2.86
C ILE A 482 14.07 11.94 1.60
N VAL A 483 14.19 10.87 0.81
CA VAL A 483 14.98 10.88 -0.44
C VAL A 483 14.41 11.90 -1.43
N LEU A 484 13.09 11.95 -1.60
CA LEU A 484 12.42 12.94 -2.45
C LEU A 484 12.66 14.38 -1.94
N SER A 485 12.67 14.57 -0.63
CA SER A 485 12.95 15.89 -0.03
C SER A 485 14.41 16.31 -0.20
N ALA A 486 15.34 15.36 -0.28
CA ALA A 486 16.77 15.59 -0.48
C ALA A 486 17.12 15.75 -1.97
N SER A 487 16.35 15.14 -2.88
CA SER A 487 16.58 15.22 -4.32
C SER A 487 16.12 16.54 -4.94
N LEU A 488 15.12 17.21 -4.36
CA LEU A 488 14.63 18.51 -4.85
C LEU A 488 15.48 19.67 -4.30
N SER A 489 16.07 20.49 -5.17
CA SER A 489 16.80 21.70 -4.78
C SER A 489 15.90 22.70 -4.05
N LYS A 490 16.47 23.59 -3.21
CA LYS A 490 15.68 24.55 -2.42
C LYS A 490 14.89 25.54 -3.28
N GLU A 491 15.49 26.07 -4.35
CA GLU A 491 14.82 26.93 -5.33
C GLU A 491 13.70 26.16 -6.04
N GLU A 492 14.01 24.99 -6.61
CA GLU A 492 13.04 24.14 -7.31
C GLU A 492 11.89 23.74 -6.40
N ARG A 493 12.14 23.51 -5.10
CA ARG A 493 11.12 23.12 -4.14
C ARG A 493 10.12 24.25 -3.88
N LYS A 494 10.44 25.51 -4.15
CA LYS A 494 9.51 26.63 -3.97
C LYS A 494 8.65 26.81 -5.23
N ASP A 495 9.29 26.88 -6.39
CA ASP A 495 8.62 27.11 -7.67
C ASP A 495 7.81 25.88 -8.11
N SER A 496 8.36 24.68 -7.89
CA SER A 496 7.68 23.42 -8.17
C SER A 496 6.49 23.19 -7.25
N LYS A 497 6.53 23.63 -5.97
CA LYS A 497 5.37 23.47 -5.06
C LYS A 497 4.13 24.19 -5.53
N GLU A 498 4.25 25.41 -6.02
CA GLU A 498 3.12 26.19 -6.52
C GLU A 498 2.62 25.65 -7.86
N ALA A 499 3.52 25.33 -8.79
CA ALA A 499 3.17 24.72 -10.07
C ALA A 499 2.52 23.33 -9.91
N ILE A 500 3.04 22.50 -9.01
CA ILE A 500 2.49 21.18 -8.67
C ILE A 500 1.13 21.34 -8.00
N LEU A 501 0.98 22.24 -7.02
CA LEU A 501 -0.32 22.46 -6.37
C LEU A 501 -1.39 22.91 -7.35
N LEU A 502 -1.06 23.84 -8.26
CA LEU A 502 -1.99 24.31 -9.28
C LEU A 502 -2.40 23.18 -10.23
N ARG A 503 -1.47 22.34 -10.67
CA ARG A 503 -1.78 21.22 -11.58
C ARG A 503 -2.47 20.05 -10.91
N ILE A 504 -2.14 19.77 -9.65
CA ILE A 504 -2.90 18.81 -8.85
C ILE A 504 -4.32 19.35 -8.67
N GLN A 505 -4.48 20.64 -8.42
CA GLN A 505 -5.81 21.23 -8.31
C GLN A 505 -6.55 21.24 -9.66
N GLU A 506 -5.86 21.44 -10.77
CA GLU A 506 -6.42 21.38 -12.13
C GLU A 506 -6.80 19.95 -12.55
N LYS A 507 -5.96 18.96 -12.22
CA LYS A 507 -6.14 17.56 -12.66
C LYS A 507 -6.95 16.72 -11.68
N TYR A 508 -6.88 17.02 -10.40
CA TYR A 508 -7.42 16.22 -9.30
C TYR A 508 -8.31 17.04 -8.37
N GLY A 509 -8.71 18.26 -8.74
CA GLY A 509 -9.46 19.19 -7.89
C GLY A 509 -10.61 18.55 -7.11
N ASP A 510 -11.40 17.71 -7.78
CA ASP A 510 -12.53 17.01 -7.18
C ASP A 510 -12.09 15.84 -6.28
N SER A 511 -11.15 15.01 -6.75
CA SER A 511 -10.61 13.87 -5.98
C SER A 511 -9.74 14.26 -4.78
N LEU A 512 -9.28 15.51 -4.71
CA LEU A 512 -8.39 15.98 -3.66
C LEU A 512 -9.12 16.05 -2.31
N ASP A 513 -10.44 16.21 -2.31
CA ASP A 513 -11.26 16.16 -1.09
C ASP A 513 -11.32 14.74 -0.49
N VAL A 514 -11.25 13.68 -1.30
CA VAL A 514 -11.16 12.29 -0.84
C VAL A 514 -9.83 12.04 -0.12
N VAL A 515 -8.73 12.60 -0.63
CA VAL A 515 -7.41 12.50 0.01
C VAL A 515 -7.36 13.32 1.29
N ARG A 516 -7.91 14.54 1.28
CA ARG A 516 -8.07 15.36 2.51
C ARG A 516 -8.88 14.62 3.56
N ALA A 517 -9.92 13.90 3.15
CA ALA A 517 -10.76 13.13 4.06
C ALA A 517 -9.98 12.00 4.73
N LEU A 518 -9.21 11.23 3.95
CA LEU A 518 -8.31 10.20 4.49
C LEU A 518 -7.29 10.80 5.47
N PHE A 519 -6.74 11.99 5.16
CA PHE A 519 -5.86 12.71 6.07
C PHE A 519 -6.56 13.09 7.38
N ILE A 520 -7.82 13.53 7.36
CA ILE A 520 -8.57 13.84 8.58
C ILE A 520 -8.79 12.59 9.45
N VAL A 521 -9.16 11.45 8.86
CA VAL A 521 -9.38 10.20 9.61
C VAL A 521 -8.07 9.70 10.23
N THR A 522 -6.97 9.75 9.49
CA THR A 522 -5.68 9.16 9.90
C THR A 522 -4.82 10.08 10.77
N CYS A 523 -4.99 11.40 10.63
CA CYS A 523 -4.16 12.40 11.30
C CYS A 523 -4.96 13.31 12.25
N GLY A 524 -6.26 13.10 12.41
CA GLY A 524 -7.14 13.95 13.23
C GLY A 524 -6.61 14.21 14.66
N PRO A 525 -6.32 13.16 15.45
CA PRO A 525 -5.73 13.31 16.79
C PRO A 525 -4.38 14.05 16.78
N ILE A 526 -3.54 13.80 15.77
CA ILE A 526 -2.25 14.45 15.61
C ILE A 526 -2.44 15.95 15.31
N VAL A 527 -3.42 16.31 14.47
CA VAL A 527 -3.76 17.70 14.15
C VAL A 527 -4.26 18.42 15.40
N LEU A 528 -5.08 17.78 16.23
CA LEU A 528 -5.54 18.35 17.50
C LEU A 528 -4.36 18.61 18.44
N LEU A 529 -3.46 17.63 18.60
CA LEU A 529 -2.25 17.78 19.39
C LEU A 529 -1.36 18.91 18.85
N TYR A 530 -1.16 18.98 17.54
CA TYR A 530 -0.40 20.03 16.87
C TYR A 530 -1.00 21.43 17.13
N CYS A 531 -2.33 21.56 17.08
CA CYS A 531 -3.01 22.81 17.42
C CYS A 531 -2.82 23.19 18.90
N CYS A 532 -2.90 22.24 19.82
CA CYS A 532 -2.65 22.47 21.25
C CYS A 532 -1.21 22.91 21.51
N LEU A 533 -0.23 22.18 20.94
CA LEU A 533 1.19 22.53 21.04
C LEU A 533 1.46 23.93 20.46
N SER A 534 0.84 24.27 19.33
CA SER A 534 0.95 25.58 18.72
C SER A 534 0.37 26.70 19.59
N ALA A 535 -0.76 26.45 20.27
CA ALA A 535 -1.33 27.39 21.22
C ALA A 535 -0.40 27.62 22.43
N ILE A 536 0.20 26.55 22.96
CA ILE A 536 1.20 26.64 24.04
C ILE A 536 2.44 27.41 23.58
N ASN A 537 2.97 27.12 22.39
CA ASN A 537 4.10 27.84 21.82
C ASN A 537 3.78 29.34 21.68
N GLN A 538 2.59 29.69 21.18
CA GLN A 538 2.16 31.09 21.09
C GLN A 538 2.01 31.75 22.47
N LEU A 539 1.55 31.02 23.49
CA LEU A 539 1.50 31.50 24.87
C LEU A 539 2.90 31.81 25.42
N VAL A 540 3.87 30.90 25.22
CA VAL A 540 5.26 31.09 25.64
C VAL A 540 5.89 32.30 24.96
N ARG A 541 5.66 32.51 23.66
CA ARG A 541 6.12 33.73 22.96
C ARG A 541 5.58 35.02 23.56
N ARG A 542 4.31 35.02 24.01
CA ARG A 542 3.70 36.21 24.66
C ARG A 542 4.29 36.52 26.02
N THR A 543 4.75 35.50 26.75
CA THR A 543 5.39 35.69 28.06
C THR A 543 6.80 36.27 27.97
N HIS A 544 7.34 36.52 26.75
CA HIS A 544 8.69 37.03 26.50
C HIS A 544 9.82 36.22 27.19
N LEU A 545 9.56 34.97 27.56
CA LEU A 545 10.50 34.12 28.29
C LEU A 545 11.75 33.74 27.46
N ASN A 546 11.69 33.88 26.13
CA ASN A 546 12.80 33.51 25.24
C ASN A 546 13.31 34.72 24.42
N PRO A 547 14.47 35.30 24.77
CA PRO A 547 15.04 36.45 24.05
C PRO A 547 15.57 36.08 22.65
N CYS A 548 15.71 34.80 22.32
CA CYS A 548 16.24 34.34 21.04
C CYS A 548 15.16 34.03 19.99
N SER A 549 13.89 33.88 20.38
CA SER A 549 12.79 33.75 19.42
C SER A 549 12.36 35.14 18.96
N GLN A 550 12.74 35.54 17.75
CA GLN A 550 12.20 36.78 17.18
C GLN A 550 10.69 36.65 16.98
N PRO A 551 9.89 37.70 17.24
CA PRO A 551 8.50 37.70 16.83
C PRO A 551 8.47 37.49 15.31
N SER A 552 7.71 36.49 14.85
CA SER A 552 7.57 36.21 13.42
C SER A 552 7.20 37.50 12.68
N ILE A 553 7.83 37.72 11.53
CA ILE A 553 7.86 38.88 10.60
C ILE A 553 6.52 39.64 10.35
N ALA A 554 5.39 39.21 10.92
CA ALA A 554 4.14 39.97 11.02
C ALA A 554 4.17 41.19 11.97
N ALA A 555 5.33 41.56 12.53
CA ALA A 555 5.49 42.80 13.31
C ALA A 555 5.24 44.09 12.48
N ASN A 556 5.17 43.98 11.14
CA ASN A 556 4.85 45.10 10.24
C ASN A 556 3.37 45.17 9.81
N SER A 557 2.53 44.19 10.16
CA SER A 557 1.09 44.27 9.92
C SER A 557 0.38 44.77 11.19
N CYS A 558 -0.30 45.90 11.12
CA CYS A 558 -1.12 46.50 12.19
C CYS A 558 -2.34 45.64 12.62
N GLU A 559 -2.32 44.31 12.48
CA GLU A 559 -3.36 43.43 13.02
C GLU A 559 -3.24 43.38 14.56
N THR A 560 -4.16 44.07 15.22
CA THR A 560 -4.11 44.44 16.65
C THR A 560 -4.40 43.29 17.62
N ASN A 561 -4.47 42.04 17.15
CA ASN A 561 -4.73 40.88 18.01
C ASN A 561 -3.92 39.66 17.53
N PRO A 562 -2.81 39.31 18.22
CA PRO A 562 -2.16 38.03 17.97
C PRO A 562 -3.18 36.92 18.31
N GLY A 563 -3.45 36.03 17.36
CA GLY A 563 -4.37 34.90 17.57
C GLY A 563 -3.86 33.91 18.63
N VAL A 564 -4.71 32.96 19.04
CA VAL A 564 -4.39 31.92 20.05
C VAL A 564 -3.30 30.96 19.58
N VAL A 565 -3.18 30.73 18.27
CA VAL A 565 -2.19 29.81 17.65
C VAL A 565 -1.09 30.57 16.92
N THR A 566 0.04 29.90 16.65
CA THR A 566 1.15 30.49 15.88
C THR A 566 0.72 30.89 14.47
N VAL A 567 1.42 31.85 13.85
CA VAL A 567 1.12 32.33 12.48
C VAL A 567 1.15 31.20 11.45
N ARG A 568 2.09 30.26 11.60
CA ARG A 568 2.19 29.06 10.74
C ARG A 568 0.95 28.18 10.87
N THR A 569 0.54 27.86 12.09
CA THR A 569 -0.67 27.07 12.33
C THR A 569 -1.92 27.84 11.90
N LYS A 570 -2.01 29.16 12.10
CA LYS A 570 -3.11 30.00 11.59
C LYS A 570 -3.19 29.88 10.07
N LYS A 571 -2.07 29.98 9.35
CA LYS A 571 -2.03 29.79 7.88
C LYS A 571 -2.52 28.41 7.46
N HIS A 572 -2.09 27.35 8.17
CA HIS A 572 -2.54 25.98 7.90
C HIS A 572 -4.04 25.81 8.18
N LEU A 573 -4.53 26.35 9.30
CA LEU A 573 -5.94 26.26 9.68
C LEU A 573 -6.83 27.09 8.76
N THR A 574 -6.39 28.27 8.32
CA THR A 574 -7.10 29.07 7.30
C THR A 574 -7.17 28.30 5.98
N LYS A 575 -6.09 27.61 5.59
CA LYS A 575 -6.10 26.74 4.41
C LYS A 575 -7.05 25.54 4.58
N MET A 576 -7.10 24.93 5.76
CA MET A 576 -8.08 23.86 6.05
C MET A 576 -9.51 24.39 6.06
N ARG A 577 -9.71 25.61 6.56
CA ARG A 577 -11.02 26.28 6.59
C ARG A 577 -11.53 26.63 5.19
N SER A 578 -10.63 26.79 4.21
CA SER A 578 -11.01 26.99 2.81
C SER A 578 -11.40 25.70 2.09
N TRP A 579 -11.30 24.53 2.74
CA TRP A 579 -11.76 23.27 2.17
C TRP A 579 -13.28 23.18 2.21
N ASN A 580 -13.85 22.31 1.38
CA ASN A 580 -15.26 21.94 1.51
C ASN A 580 -15.44 20.99 2.71
N ILE A 581 -15.43 21.55 3.93
CA ILE A 581 -15.40 20.80 5.20
C ILE A 581 -16.50 19.73 5.24
N SER A 582 -17.71 20.05 4.79
CA SER A 582 -18.85 19.13 4.80
C SER A 582 -18.59 17.89 3.94
N LEU A 583 -18.05 18.09 2.74
CA LEU A 583 -17.72 17.00 1.80
C LEU A 583 -16.55 16.16 2.33
N VAL A 584 -15.50 16.83 2.80
CA VAL A 584 -14.32 16.16 3.38
C VAL A 584 -14.70 15.33 4.60
N PHE A 585 -15.56 15.82 5.50
CA PHE A 585 -16.03 15.05 6.66
C PHE A 585 -16.91 13.87 6.25
N THR A 586 -17.75 14.04 5.24
CA THR A 586 -18.58 12.96 4.70
C THR A 586 -17.71 11.82 4.15
N TYR A 587 -16.73 12.15 3.30
CA TYR A 587 -15.76 11.15 2.81
C TYR A 587 -14.90 10.54 3.92
N ALA A 588 -14.62 11.29 4.99
CA ALA A 588 -13.86 10.78 6.12
C ALA A 588 -14.64 9.69 6.86
N VAL A 589 -15.95 9.89 7.05
CA VAL A 589 -16.80 8.84 7.62
C VAL A 589 -16.86 7.62 6.69
N TYR A 590 -16.98 7.80 5.37
CA TYR A 590 -16.97 6.68 4.42
C TYR A 590 -15.66 5.87 4.45
N TRP A 591 -14.51 6.54 4.55
CA TRP A 591 -13.22 5.86 4.75
C TRP A 591 -13.20 5.02 6.03
N GLY A 592 -13.76 5.56 7.12
CA GLY A 592 -13.91 4.81 8.37
C GLY A 592 -14.84 3.61 8.24
N ILE A 593 -15.97 3.77 7.54
CA ILE A 593 -16.90 2.65 7.25
C ILE A 593 -16.18 1.55 6.49
N ALA A 594 -15.50 1.90 5.40
CA ALA A 594 -14.75 0.95 4.60
C ALA A 594 -13.69 0.22 5.44
N TYR A 595 -12.95 0.94 6.29
CA TYR A 595 -11.96 0.37 7.20
C TYR A 595 -12.59 -0.63 8.18
N VAL A 596 -13.67 -0.25 8.88
CA VAL A 596 -14.33 -1.11 9.88
C VAL A 596 -14.94 -2.36 9.23
N VAL A 597 -15.56 -2.21 8.05
CA VAL A 597 -16.10 -3.34 7.26
C VAL A 597 -14.98 -4.32 6.91
N MET A 598 -13.86 -3.82 6.38
CA MET A 598 -12.74 -4.66 5.97
C MET A 598 -12.01 -5.31 7.17
N GLN A 599 -11.81 -4.59 8.27
CA GLN A 599 -11.03 -5.12 9.40
C GLN A 599 -11.84 -6.04 10.31
N ILE A 600 -13.07 -5.67 10.66
CA ILE A 600 -13.88 -6.46 11.60
C ILE A 600 -14.62 -7.56 10.85
N PHE A 601 -15.48 -7.18 9.91
CA PHE A 601 -16.42 -8.12 9.31
C PHE A 601 -15.74 -9.05 8.32
N VAL A 602 -14.80 -8.53 7.54
CA VAL A 602 -14.09 -9.36 6.56
C VAL A 602 -12.94 -10.10 7.24
N ALA A 603 -11.96 -9.41 7.82
CA ALA A 603 -10.76 -10.10 8.29
C ALA A 603 -11.04 -11.02 9.50
N LYS A 604 -11.73 -10.55 10.55
CA LYS A 604 -11.93 -11.34 11.78
C LYS A 604 -13.03 -12.39 11.66
N LEU A 605 -14.24 -12.01 11.22
CA LEU A 605 -15.34 -12.98 11.15
C LEU A 605 -15.13 -14.05 10.08
N THR A 606 -14.44 -13.75 8.97
CA THR A 606 -14.11 -14.77 7.98
C THR A 606 -13.16 -15.82 8.56
N VAL A 607 -12.18 -15.43 9.37
CA VAL A 607 -11.27 -16.39 10.02
C VAL A 607 -12.04 -17.30 10.98
N VAL A 608 -12.93 -16.76 11.81
CA VAL A 608 -13.79 -17.55 12.72
C VAL A 608 -14.72 -18.49 11.95
N PHE A 609 -15.28 -18.03 10.83
CA PHE A 609 -16.11 -18.88 9.99
C PHE A 609 -15.32 -20.02 9.34
N LEU A 610 -14.11 -19.73 8.87
CA LEU A 610 -13.23 -20.73 8.27
C LEU A 610 -12.73 -21.76 9.30
N SER A 611 -12.39 -21.34 10.53
CA SER A 611 -11.98 -22.26 11.60
C SER A 611 -13.14 -23.19 12.01
N TRP A 612 -14.36 -22.66 12.13
CA TRP A 612 -15.56 -23.47 12.34
C TRP A 612 -15.75 -24.53 11.24
N MET A 613 -15.52 -24.17 9.98
CA MET A 613 -15.62 -25.11 8.88
C MET A 613 -14.54 -26.20 8.94
N ILE A 614 -13.31 -25.86 9.32
CA ILE A 614 -12.24 -26.84 9.52
C ILE A 614 -12.68 -27.88 10.56
N GLU A 615 -13.21 -27.44 11.70
CA GLU A 615 -13.69 -28.32 12.76
C GLU A 615 -14.82 -29.25 12.28
N LYS A 616 -15.81 -28.71 11.54
CA LYS A 616 -16.94 -29.51 11.04
C LYS A 616 -16.60 -30.45 9.90
N THR A 617 -15.53 -30.19 9.16
CA THR A 617 -15.07 -31.05 8.05
C THR A 617 -14.08 -32.11 8.52
N ALA A 618 -13.57 -32.03 9.75
CA ALA A 618 -12.56 -32.94 10.30
C ALA A 618 -12.98 -34.42 10.25
N THR A 619 -14.26 -34.73 10.44
CA THR A 619 -14.79 -36.10 10.49
C THR A 619 -15.31 -36.64 9.15
N MET A 620 -15.18 -35.87 8.07
CA MET A 620 -15.74 -36.21 6.77
C MET A 620 -14.64 -36.70 5.82
N GLY A 621 -14.97 -37.61 4.90
CA GLY A 621 -14.01 -38.07 3.88
C GLY A 621 -13.63 -36.98 2.87
N LEU A 622 -12.56 -37.20 2.09
CA LEU A 622 -12.02 -36.22 1.14
C LEU A 622 -13.07 -35.67 0.15
N ALA A 623 -13.91 -36.53 -0.45
CA ALA A 623 -14.87 -36.11 -1.47
C ALA A 623 -15.96 -35.13 -0.97
N PRO A 624 -16.70 -35.42 0.14
CA PRO A 624 -17.66 -34.45 0.68
C PRO A 624 -16.99 -33.15 1.15
N VAL A 625 -15.78 -33.23 1.72
CA VAL A 625 -15.02 -32.04 2.12
C VAL A 625 -14.66 -31.18 0.91
N THR A 626 -14.19 -31.77 -0.18
CA THR A 626 -13.94 -31.05 -1.44
C THR A 626 -15.19 -30.35 -1.95
N LEU A 627 -16.36 -31.00 -1.92
CA LEU A 627 -17.62 -30.41 -2.38
C LEU A 627 -18.04 -29.23 -1.50
N ILE A 628 -17.92 -29.35 -0.18
CA ILE A 628 -18.21 -28.28 0.78
C ILE A 628 -17.27 -27.11 0.56
N MET A 629 -15.96 -27.36 0.48
CA MET A 629 -14.95 -26.31 0.26
C MET A 629 -15.12 -25.61 -1.08
N LEU A 630 -15.48 -26.34 -2.14
CA LEU A 630 -15.80 -25.76 -3.44
C LEU A 630 -17.04 -24.87 -3.36
N GLY A 631 -18.12 -25.35 -2.74
CA GLY A 631 -19.37 -24.60 -2.61
C GLY A 631 -19.20 -23.33 -1.77
N VAL A 632 -18.59 -23.46 -0.59
CA VAL A 632 -18.37 -22.31 0.30
C VAL A 632 -17.36 -21.34 -0.30
N GLY A 633 -16.27 -21.82 -0.88
CA GLY A 633 -15.31 -20.94 -1.53
C GLY A 633 -15.92 -20.16 -2.69
N VAL A 634 -16.78 -20.78 -3.52
CA VAL A 634 -17.53 -20.05 -4.56
C VAL A 634 -18.42 -18.96 -3.95
N ILE A 635 -19.16 -19.26 -2.87
CA ILE A 635 -19.99 -18.26 -2.18
C ILE A 635 -19.13 -17.11 -1.64
N MET A 636 -18.00 -17.42 -1.00
CA MET A 636 -17.06 -16.43 -0.48
C MET A 636 -16.50 -15.53 -1.58
N PHE A 637 -16.11 -16.11 -2.72
CA PHE A 637 -15.68 -15.31 -3.87
C PHE A 637 -16.81 -14.45 -4.45
N LEU A 638 -18.07 -14.86 -4.37
CA LEU A 638 -19.20 -14.03 -4.83
C LEU A 638 -19.46 -12.82 -3.92
N LEU A 639 -18.86 -12.78 -2.72
CA LEU A 639 -18.93 -11.64 -1.82
C LEU A 639 -17.83 -10.63 -2.16
N PRO A 640 -18.17 -9.36 -2.47
CA PRO A 640 -17.20 -8.34 -2.87
C PRO A 640 -15.99 -8.16 -1.94
N PRO A 641 -16.14 -8.18 -0.61
CA PRO A 641 -15.07 -7.75 0.26
C PRO A 641 -14.13 -8.89 0.67
N VAL A 642 -14.43 -10.15 0.32
CA VAL A 642 -13.63 -11.31 0.73
C VAL A 642 -12.41 -11.49 -0.17
N PRO A 643 -11.17 -11.42 0.37
CA PRO A 643 -9.97 -11.68 -0.41
C PRO A 643 -9.83 -13.17 -0.75
N GLY A 644 -9.25 -13.48 -1.92
CA GLY A 644 -9.11 -14.86 -2.38
C GLY A 644 -8.05 -15.68 -1.66
N VAL A 645 -6.98 -15.02 -1.19
CA VAL A 645 -5.82 -15.68 -0.55
C VAL A 645 -6.23 -16.53 0.67
N PRO A 646 -7.03 -16.02 1.64
CA PRO A 646 -7.51 -16.86 2.76
C PRO A 646 -8.29 -18.11 2.34
N VAL A 647 -9.02 -18.07 1.22
CA VAL A 647 -9.78 -19.23 0.72
C VAL A 647 -8.82 -20.31 0.22
N TYR A 648 -7.84 -19.95 -0.62
CA TYR A 648 -6.83 -20.91 -1.11
C TYR A 648 -5.94 -21.44 0.01
N PHE A 649 -5.65 -20.58 0.99
CA PHE A 649 -4.89 -20.93 2.17
C PHE A 649 -5.61 -22.01 2.99
N THR A 650 -6.88 -21.77 3.30
CA THR A 650 -7.74 -22.75 4.01
C THR A 650 -7.90 -24.03 3.21
N LEU A 651 -8.03 -23.93 1.88
CA LEU A 651 -8.10 -25.09 1.00
C LEU A 651 -6.84 -25.97 1.11
N GLY A 652 -5.66 -25.35 1.21
CA GLY A 652 -4.39 -26.04 1.44
C GLY A 652 -4.32 -26.74 2.81
N ILE A 653 -4.87 -26.14 3.87
CA ILE A 653 -4.95 -26.76 5.19
C ILE A 653 -5.90 -27.97 5.15
N VAL A 654 -7.17 -27.73 4.78
CA VAL A 654 -8.26 -28.71 4.90
C VAL A 654 -8.08 -29.90 3.98
N LEU A 655 -7.78 -29.68 2.70
CA LEU A 655 -7.67 -30.78 1.75
C LEU A 655 -6.39 -31.59 1.94
N THR A 656 -5.33 -30.99 2.49
CA THR A 656 -4.13 -31.74 2.89
C THR A 656 -4.40 -32.59 4.13
N ALA A 657 -5.11 -32.04 5.12
CA ALA A 657 -5.48 -32.79 6.31
C ALA A 657 -6.31 -34.04 5.98
N GLN A 658 -7.28 -33.92 5.07
CA GLN A 658 -8.18 -35.00 4.68
C GLN A 658 -7.61 -35.91 3.59
N GLY A 659 -6.74 -35.38 2.73
CA GLY A 659 -6.17 -36.11 1.60
C GLY A 659 -4.93 -36.94 1.94
N LYS A 660 -4.27 -36.67 3.08
CA LYS A 660 -2.97 -37.26 3.41
C LYS A 660 -2.96 -38.79 3.37
N ASP A 661 -4.03 -39.44 3.82
CA ASP A 661 -4.10 -40.91 3.90
C ASP A 661 -4.35 -41.55 2.52
N ALA A 662 -5.04 -40.84 1.62
CA ALA A 662 -5.42 -41.35 0.30
C ALA A 662 -4.44 -40.98 -0.82
N LEU A 663 -3.88 -39.77 -0.77
CA LEU A 663 -3.06 -39.16 -1.83
C LEU A 663 -1.62 -38.86 -1.39
N GLY A 664 -1.31 -38.99 -0.10
CA GLY A 664 -0.08 -38.47 0.50
C GLY A 664 -0.07 -36.93 0.57
N TYR A 665 0.92 -36.37 1.27
CA TYR A 665 1.05 -34.91 1.42
C TYR A 665 1.23 -34.21 0.06
N THR A 666 2.17 -34.67 -0.76
CA THR A 666 2.44 -34.09 -2.07
C THR A 666 1.23 -34.18 -3.01
N GLY A 667 0.58 -35.35 -3.06
CA GLY A 667 -0.63 -35.53 -3.88
C GLY A 667 -1.76 -34.63 -3.42
N SER A 668 -1.92 -34.43 -2.10
CA SER A 668 -2.94 -33.54 -1.55
C SER A 668 -2.69 -32.06 -1.86
N ILE A 669 -1.43 -31.60 -1.88
CA ILE A 669 -1.06 -30.23 -2.26
C ILE A 669 -1.41 -29.95 -3.74
N PHE A 670 -1.07 -30.88 -4.64
CA PHE A 670 -1.44 -30.73 -6.05
C PHE A 670 -2.95 -30.81 -6.26
N TYR A 671 -3.62 -31.70 -5.53
CA TYR A 671 -5.07 -31.80 -5.54
C TYR A 671 -5.74 -30.52 -5.05
N SER A 672 -5.30 -29.95 -3.92
CA SER A 672 -5.83 -28.69 -3.39
C SER A 672 -5.60 -27.54 -4.35
N THR A 673 -4.44 -27.48 -5.01
CA THR A 673 -4.14 -26.48 -6.04
C THR A 673 -5.07 -26.61 -7.25
N ALA A 674 -5.32 -27.83 -7.71
CA ALA A 674 -6.22 -28.09 -8.83
C ALA A 674 -7.67 -27.71 -8.49
N ILE A 675 -8.15 -28.07 -7.30
CA ILE A 675 -9.47 -27.65 -6.81
C ILE A 675 -9.54 -26.13 -6.66
N GLY A 676 -8.49 -25.48 -6.14
CA GLY A 676 -8.42 -24.03 -6.01
C GLY A 676 -8.52 -23.32 -7.37
N LEU A 677 -7.85 -23.85 -8.39
CA LEU A 677 -7.96 -23.34 -9.76
C LEU A 677 -9.37 -23.51 -10.32
N ILE A 678 -9.99 -24.69 -10.17
CA ILE A 678 -11.37 -24.95 -10.62
C ILE A 678 -12.34 -23.97 -9.92
N LEU A 679 -12.22 -23.86 -8.61
CA LEU A 679 -13.00 -22.98 -7.76
C LEU A 679 -12.90 -21.53 -8.24
N LYS A 680 -11.69 -21.04 -8.50
CA LYS A 680 -11.43 -19.70 -9.01
C LYS A 680 -12.06 -19.48 -10.38
N LEU A 681 -11.83 -20.37 -11.34
CA LEU A 681 -12.39 -20.22 -12.70
C LEU A 681 -13.92 -20.28 -12.69
N LEU A 682 -14.52 -21.14 -11.86
CA LEU A 682 -15.96 -21.23 -11.68
C LEU A 682 -16.53 -19.95 -11.06
N ALA A 683 -15.91 -19.45 -9.98
CA ALA A 683 -16.32 -18.21 -9.33
C ALA A 683 -16.25 -17.03 -10.30
N SER A 684 -15.15 -16.88 -11.05
CA SER A 684 -14.99 -15.83 -12.06
C SER A 684 -16.04 -15.94 -13.18
N ALA A 685 -16.39 -17.15 -13.62
CA ALA A 685 -17.44 -17.34 -14.61
C ALA A 685 -18.82 -16.91 -14.09
N MET A 686 -19.15 -17.28 -12.84
CA MET A 686 -20.39 -16.89 -12.18
C MET A 686 -20.44 -15.38 -11.93
N GLN A 687 -19.37 -14.77 -11.42
CA GLN A 687 -19.25 -13.34 -11.21
C GLN A 687 -19.43 -12.58 -12.53
N GLN A 688 -18.82 -13.04 -13.62
CA GLN A 688 -18.96 -12.39 -14.93
C GLN A 688 -20.38 -12.52 -15.49
N LYS A 689 -20.96 -13.72 -15.48
CA LYS A 689 -22.24 -14.02 -16.16
C LYS A 689 -23.49 -13.78 -15.32
N LEU A 690 -23.50 -14.22 -14.06
CA LEU A 690 -24.67 -14.11 -13.20
C LEU A 690 -24.78 -12.71 -12.58
N ILE A 691 -23.65 -12.14 -12.18
CA ILE A 691 -23.60 -10.81 -11.54
C ILE A 691 -23.32 -9.75 -12.59
N GLY A 692 -22.11 -9.69 -13.15
CA GLY A 692 -21.65 -8.59 -14.01
C GLY A 692 -22.55 -8.29 -15.20
N GLU A 693 -22.90 -9.30 -16.00
CA GLU A 693 -23.78 -9.10 -17.17
C GLU A 693 -25.21 -8.70 -16.78
N ASN A 694 -25.70 -9.14 -15.62
CA ASN A 694 -27.01 -8.71 -15.12
C ASN A 694 -26.94 -7.26 -14.58
N LEU A 695 -25.87 -6.92 -13.85
CA LEU A 695 -25.61 -5.57 -13.34
C LEU A 695 -25.38 -4.57 -14.48
N SER A 696 -24.87 -5.02 -15.64
CA SER A 696 -24.67 -4.18 -16.82
C SER A 696 -25.96 -3.53 -17.32
N ARG A 697 -27.14 -4.06 -16.97
CA ARG A 697 -28.44 -3.53 -17.40
C ARG A 697 -28.78 -2.23 -16.68
N PHE A 698 -28.23 -2.02 -15.48
CA PHE A 698 -28.52 -0.85 -14.67
C PHE A 698 -27.57 0.30 -15.02
N VAL A 699 -28.11 1.42 -15.52
CA VAL A 699 -27.33 2.63 -15.84
C VAL A 699 -26.57 3.12 -14.60
N ALA A 700 -27.20 3.09 -13.42
CA ALA A 700 -26.58 3.51 -12.16
C ALA A 700 -25.29 2.74 -11.85
N ILE A 701 -25.23 1.43 -12.15
CA ILE A 701 -24.05 0.60 -11.88
C ILE A 701 -22.95 0.86 -12.91
N ARG A 702 -23.31 0.96 -14.20
CA ARG A 702 -22.36 1.37 -15.25
C ARG A 702 -21.74 2.75 -14.97
N GLN A 703 -22.55 3.65 -14.41
CA GLN A 703 -22.14 4.98 -13.99
C GLN A 703 -21.27 4.95 -12.73
N LEU A 704 -21.56 4.08 -11.77
CA LEU A 704 -20.74 3.91 -10.56
C LEU A 704 -19.34 3.38 -10.88
N VAL A 705 -19.25 2.42 -11.79
CA VAL A 705 -17.99 1.87 -12.30
C VAL A 705 -17.21 2.87 -13.16
N GLY A 706 -17.87 3.94 -13.61
CA GLY A 706 -17.27 4.90 -14.54
C GLY A 706 -16.92 4.27 -15.88
N ILE A 707 -17.86 3.56 -16.52
CA ILE A 707 -17.60 2.84 -17.78
C ILE A 707 -17.04 3.71 -18.92
N ASN A 708 -17.31 5.02 -18.87
CA ASN A 708 -16.83 6.00 -19.84
C ASN A 708 -15.43 6.58 -19.49
N SER A 709 -14.86 6.23 -18.34
CA SER A 709 -13.53 6.70 -17.94
C SER A 709 -12.45 6.13 -18.85
N ILE A 710 -11.38 6.92 -19.06
CA ILE A 710 -10.25 6.52 -19.92
C ILE A 710 -9.62 5.22 -19.42
N LEU A 711 -9.51 5.04 -18.10
CA LEU A 711 -8.96 3.84 -17.50
C LEU A 711 -9.83 2.61 -17.79
N MET A 712 -11.16 2.72 -17.68
CA MET A 712 -12.09 1.64 -18.01
C MET A 712 -12.11 1.30 -19.49
N LYS A 713 -12.05 2.31 -20.36
CA LYS A 713 -11.89 2.08 -21.80
C LYS A 713 -10.54 1.42 -22.14
N ALA A 714 -9.45 1.82 -21.48
CA ALA A 714 -8.15 1.17 -21.62
C ALA A 714 -8.19 -0.29 -21.14
N MET A 715 -8.81 -0.55 -19.99
CA MET A 715 -9.01 -1.90 -19.46
C MET A 715 -9.83 -2.76 -20.42
N ARG A 716 -10.94 -2.23 -20.96
CA ARG A 716 -11.75 -2.89 -22.00
C ARG A 716 -10.90 -3.25 -23.22
N LEU A 717 -10.09 -2.32 -23.69
CA LEU A 717 -9.21 -2.52 -24.86
C LEU A 717 -8.16 -3.61 -24.62
N VAL A 718 -7.57 -3.66 -23.42
CA VAL A 718 -6.60 -4.71 -23.05
C VAL A 718 -7.28 -6.08 -22.97
N LEU A 719 -8.41 -6.16 -22.26
CA LEU A 719 -9.09 -7.43 -22.00
C LEU A 719 -9.83 -7.98 -23.22
N SER A 720 -10.20 -7.14 -24.20
CA SER A 720 -10.89 -7.55 -25.42
C SER A 720 -9.97 -8.18 -26.47
N LYS A 721 -8.64 -8.04 -26.35
CA LYS A 721 -7.72 -8.69 -27.29
C LYS A 721 -7.89 -10.21 -27.27
N ASN A 722 -7.76 -10.90 -28.39
CA ASN A 722 -7.80 -12.36 -28.41
C ASN A 722 -6.45 -12.95 -27.94
N GLY A 723 -6.51 -14.09 -27.24
CA GLY A 723 -5.32 -14.81 -26.76
C GLY A 723 -4.81 -14.36 -25.40
N LEU A 724 -3.63 -14.87 -25.03
CA LEU A 724 -2.93 -14.59 -23.77
C LEU A 724 -1.95 -13.43 -23.96
N ASP A 725 -2.42 -12.19 -23.78
CA ASP A 725 -1.55 -11.00 -23.70
C ASP A 725 -1.07 -10.81 -22.26
N VAL A 726 0.20 -10.43 -22.05
CA VAL A 726 0.76 -10.23 -20.69
C VAL A 726 -0.03 -9.16 -19.93
N ALA A 727 -0.43 -8.08 -20.62
CA ALA A 727 -1.27 -7.04 -20.04
C ALA A 727 -2.63 -7.58 -19.57
N LYS A 728 -3.25 -8.47 -20.35
CA LYS A 728 -4.52 -9.10 -19.99
C LYS A 728 -4.36 -9.99 -18.76
N VAL A 729 -3.38 -10.88 -18.79
CA VAL A 729 -3.09 -11.81 -17.68
C VAL A 729 -2.79 -11.04 -16.40
N ALA A 730 -1.98 -9.98 -16.49
CA ALA A 730 -1.67 -9.14 -15.35
C ALA A 730 -2.92 -8.49 -14.74
N VAL A 731 -3.82 -7.94 -15.57
CA VAL A 731 -5.07 -7.32 -15.08
C VAL A 731 -5.98 -8.36 -14.42
N LEU A 732 -6.11 -9.56 -14.99
CA LEU A 732 -6.98 -10.61 -14.47
C LEU A 732 -6.48 -11.26 -13.17
N ILE A 733 -5.16 -11.27 -12.96
CA ILE A 733 -4.53 -11.87 -11.76
C ILE A 733 -4.24 -10.83 -10.69
N GLY A 734 -3.82 -9.64 -11.09
CA GLY A 734 -3.41 -8.56 -10.19
C GLY A 734 -4.57 -7.70 -9.68
N GLY A 735 -5.70 -7.69 -10.41
CA GLY A 735 -6.91 -7.01 -9.96
C GLY A 735 -7.62 -7.78 -8.84
N PRO A 736 -8.36 -7.09 -7.95
CA PRO A 736 -9.17 -7.77 -6.96
C PRO A 736 -10.22 -8.65 -7.65
N ASP A 737 -10.36 -9.88 -7.16
CA ASP A 737 -11.03 -10.98 -7.85
C ASP A 737 -12.48 -10.69 -8.25
N TRP A 738 -13.29 -10.27 -7.28
CA TRP A 738 -14.70 -9.96 -7.47
C TRP A 738 -14.90 -8.78 -8.43
N PRO A 739 -14.35 -7.56 -8.16
CA PRO A 739 -14.60 -6.42 -9.03
C PRO A 739 -14.06 -6.66 -10.44
N THR A 740 -12.91 -7.30 -10.62
CA THR A 740 -12.34 -7.56 -11.95
C THR A 740 -13.25 -8.46 -12.79
N SER A 741 -13.77 -9.56 -12.22
CA SER A 741 -14.63 -10.50 -12.93
C SER A 741 -16.02 -9.91 -13.21
N VAL A 742 -16.58 -9.17 -12.25
CA VAL A 742 -17.86 -8.46 -12.43
C VAL A 742 -17.73 -7.36 -13.49
N LEU A 743 -16.64 -6.59 -13.50
CA LEU A 743 -16.34 -5.59 -14.52
C LEU A 743 -16.23 -6.20 -15.92
N CYS A 744 -15.62 -7.37 -16.05
CA CYS A 744 -15.60 -8.11 -17.32
C CYS A 744 -17.03 -8.42 -17.81
N GLY A 745 -17.96 -8.70 -16.90
CA GLY A 745 -19.38 -8.92 -17.20
C GLY A 745 -20.10 -7.64 -17.59
N ILE A 746 -19.85 -6.54 -16.85
CA ILE A 746 -20.42 -5.22 -17.15
C ILE A 746 -19.99 -4.73 -18.54
N MET A 747 -18.73 -4.95 -18.91
CA MET A 747 -18.18 -4.64 -20.24
C MET A 747 -18.57 -5.66 -21.32
N LYS A 748 -19.31 -6.71 -20.96
CA LYS A 748 -19.78 -7.80 -21.84
C LYS A 748 -18.64 -8.50 -22.61
N LEU A 749 -17.53 -8.76 -21.93
CA LEU A 749 -16.38 -9.45 -22.51
C LEU A 749 -16.67 -10.95 -22.72
N GLY A 750 -15.96 -11.58 -23.66
CA GLY A 750 -16.13 -13.00 -23.98
C GLY A 750 -15.62 -13.92 -22.86
N LEU A 751 -16.51 -14.71 -22.27
CA LEU A 751 -16.20 -15.60 -21.14
C LEU A 751 -14.99 -16.54 -21.40
N PRO A 752 -14.87 -17.24 -22.56
CA PRO A 752 -13.75 -18.15 -22.78
C PRO A 752 -12.39 -17.44 -22.75
N GLN A 753 -12.31 -16.21 -23.27
CA GLN A 753 -11.08 -15.41 -23.28
C GLN A 753 -10.70 -14.92 -21.89
N ILE A 754 -11.68 -14.61 -21.04
CA ILE A 754 -11.44 -14.19 -19.65
C ILE A 754 -11.03 -15.37 -18.78
N ILE A 755 -11.72 -16.53 -18.89
CA ILE A 755 -11.32 -17.75 -18.18
C ILE A 755 -9.90 -18.14 -18.58
N LEU A 756 -9.60 -18.19 -19.88
CA LEU A 756 -8.26 -18.51 -20.38
C LEU A 756 -7.20 -17.54 -19.84
N GLY A 757 -7.48 -16.23 -19.86
CA GLY A 757 -6.60 -15.21 -19.30
C GLY A 757 -6.42 -15.29 -17.77
N THR A 758 -7.36 -15.94 -17.07
CA THR A 758 -7.32 -16.13 -15.62
C THR A 758 -6.55 -17.40 -15.23
N VAL A 759 -6.42 -18.40 -16.11
CA VAL A 759 -5.70 -19.67 -15.82
C VAL A 759 -4.32 -19.48 -15.16
N PRO A 760 -3.47 -18.51 -15.58
CA PRO A 760 -2.16 -18.33 -14.95
C PRO A 760 -2.22 -17.88 -13.47
N VAL A 761 -3.41 -17.62 -12.91
CA VAL A 761 -3.61 -17.45 -11.45
C VAL A 761 -3.12 -18.65 -10.64
N VAL A 762 -2.93 -19.81 -11.27
CA VAL A 762 -2.29 -20.98 -10.64
C VAL A 762 -0.93 -20.64 -10.01
N PHE A 763 -0.18 -19.68 -10.55
CA PHE A 763 1.09 -19.22 -9.97
C PHE A 763 0.92 -18.49 -8.64
N LEU A 764 -0.30 -18.06 -8.31
CA LEU A 764 -0.68 -17.50 -7.02
C LEU A 764 -1.32 -18.55 -6.11
N ILE A 765 -2.21 -19.38 -6.67
CA ILE A 765 -2.92 -20.42 -5.91
C ILE A 765 -1.94 -21.47 -5.38
N PHE A 766 -1.01 -21.95 -6.21
CA PHE A 766 -0.05 -22.98 -5.83
C PHE A 766 0.78 -22.60 -4.59
N PRO A 767 1.51 -21.46 -4.54
CA PRO A 767 2.26 -21.10 -3.35
C PRO A 767 1.35 -20.84 -2.15
N THR A 768 0.11 -20.36 -2.35
CA THR A 768 -0.84 -20.14 -1.26
C THR A 768 -1.32 -21.47 -0.64
N CYS A 769 -1.73 -22.43 -1.47
CA CYS A 769 -2.13 -23.76 -1.02
C CYS A 769 -0.96 -24.52 -0.40
N LEU A 770 0.25 -24.37 -0.96
CA LEU A 770 1.47 -24.93 -0.40
C LEU A 770 1.75 -24.33 0.99
N THR A 771 1.60 -23.00 1.16
CA THR A 771 1.73 -22.34 2.46
C THR A 771 0.76 -22.91 3.49
N GLY A 772 -0.52 -23.06 3.13
CA GLY A 772 -1.53 -23.65 4.01
C GLY A 772 -1.24 -25.11 4.37
N SER A 773 -0.81 -25.90 3.39
CA SER A 773 -0.44 -27.31 3.60
C SER A 773 0.78 -27.46 4.50
N LEU A 774 1.78 -26.59 4.32
CA LEU A 774 2.98 -26.56 5.16
C LEU A 774 2.68 -26.04 6.57
N LEU A 775 1.73 -25.11 6.72
CA LEU A 775 1.27 -24.71 8.05
C LEU A 775 0.58 -25.87 8.77
N TYR A 776 -0.28 -26.62 8.08
CA TYR A 776 -0.87 -27.84 8.63
C TYR A 776 0.21 -28.85 9.03
N MET A 777 1.20 -29.12 8.17
CA MET A 777 2.31 -30.02 8.50
C MET A 777 3.16 -29.51 9.67
N ALA A 778 3.33 -28.20 9.82
CA ALA A 778 4.05 -27.60 10.94
C ALA A 778 3.29 -27.69 12.26
N ALA A 779 1.96 -27.87 12.21
CA ALA A 779 1.10 -28.09 13.37
C ALA A 779 0.87 -29.58 13.69
N LEU A 780 1.49 -30.50 12.95
CA LEU A 780 1.44 -31.93 13.25
C LEU A 780 2.56 -32.30 14.20
N ASP A 781 2.18 -32.98 15.27
CA ASP A 781 3.09 -33.47 16.30
C ASP A 781 3.13 -35.00 16.33
N ASN A 782 4.22 -35.53 16.86
CA ASN A 782 4.40 -36.95 17.12
C ASN A 782 3.84 -37.34 18.50
N ASP A 783 3.89 -38.64 18.83
CA ASP A 783 3.42 -39.15 20.13
C ASP A 783 4.20 -38.58 21.35
N THR A 784 5.35 -37.93 21.11
CA THR A 784 6.16 -37.27 22.15
C THR A 784 5.87 -35.76 22.25
N GLY A 785 4.89 -35.23 21.50
CA GLY A 785 4.55 -33.80 21.49
C GLY A 785 5.56 -32.92 20.74
N ASN A 786 6.46 -33.53 19.96
CA ASN A 786 7.45 -32.86 19.14
C ASN A 786 6.95 -32.72 17.69
N PRO A 787 7.36 -31.66 16.97
CA PRO A 787 6.89 -31.42 15.61
C PRO A 787 7.31 -32.55 14.66
N MET A 788 6.35 -33.15 13.95
CA MET A 788 6.60 -34.21 12.98
C MET A 788 7.43 -33.70 11.78
N PHE A 789 7.20 -32.44 11.38
CA PHE A 789 7.86 -31.79 10.24
C PHE A 789 8.50 -30.45 10.65
N PRO A 790 9.66 -30.47 11.32
CA PRO A 790 10.30 -29.26 11.84
C PRO A 790 10.66 -28.21 10.76
N TRP A 791 10.97 -28.66 9.54
CA TRP A 791 11.27 -27.77 8.41
C TRP A 791 10.04 -27.07 7.82
N ALA A 792 8.82 -27.56 8.12
CA ALA A 792 7.60 -27.10 7.48
C ALA A 792 7.23 -25.65 7.86
N GLY A 793 7.54 -25.21 9.09
CA GLY A 793 7.32 -23.82 9.52
C GLY A 793 8.15 -22.81 8.73
N THR A 794 9.42 -23.14 8.48
CA THR A 794 10.31 -22.36 7.60
C THR A 794 9.79 -22.31 6.17
N ALA A 795 9.46 -23.47 5.61
CA ALA A 795 8.97 -23.56 4.25
C ALA A 795 7.62 -22.83 4.07
N SER A 796 6.73 -22.88 5.06
CA SER A 796 5.48 -22.12 5.09
C SER A 796 5.77 -20.62 5.03
N THR A 797 6.68 -20.10 5.86
CA THR A 797 7.03 -18.67 5.85
C THR A 797 7.62 -18.22 4.51
N LEU A 798 8.49 -19.03 3.90
CA LEU A 798 9.06 -18.74 2.58
C LEU A 798 8.00 -18.74 1.48
N THR A 799 7.07 -19.69 1.51
CA THR A 799 5.98 -19.80 0.52
C THR A 799 4.91 -18.72 0.71
N ALA A 800 4.65 -18.28 1.94
CA ALA A 800 3.82 -17.11 2.23
C ALA A 800 4.43 -15.82 1.65
N SER A 801 5.75 -15.66 1.82
CA SER A 801 6.50 -14.52 1.27
C SER A 801 6.47 -14.52 -0.26
N LEU A 802 6.61 -15.70 -0.89
CA LEU A 802 6.45 -15.87 -2.33
C LEU A 802 5.02 -15.51 -2.79
N THR A 803 4.01 -15.93 -2.04
CA THR A 803 2.60 -15.60 -2.30
C THR A 803 2.38 -14.08 -2.26
N ALA A 804 2.87 -13.39 -1.22
CA ALA A 804 2.86 -11.92 -1.14
C ALA A 804 3.50 -11.29 -2.38
N PHE A 805 4.67 -11.80 -2.78
CA PHE A 805 5.42 -11.26 -3.92
C PHE A 805 4.66 -11.42 -5.24
N VAL A 806 4.06 -12.58 -5.49
CA VAL A 806 3.26 -12.84 -6.70
C VAL A 806 1.99 -11.98 -6.72
N GLN A 807 1.28 -11.88 -5.59
CA GLN A 807 0.09 -11.04 -5.44
C GLN A 807 0.41 -9.57 -5.71
N PHE A 808 1.49 -9.07 -5.11
CA PHE A 808 1.93 -7.69 -5.26
C PHE A 808 2.46 -7.42 -6.67
N GLY A 809 3.33 -8.28 -7.19
CA GLY A 809 3.95 -8.13 -8.50
C GLY A 809 2.92 -8.14 -9.64
N SER A 810 1.88 -8.97 -9.53
CA SER A 810 0.78 -8.99 -10.51
C SER A 810 -0.05 -7.71 -10.48
N MET A 811 -0.41 -7.19 -9.31
CA MET A 811 -1.16 -5.92 -9.17
C MET A 811 -0.37 -4.73 -9.74
N PHE A 812 0.92 -4.65 -9.41
CA PHE A 812 1.80 -3.63 -9.97
C PHE A 812 1.89 -3.71 -11.49
N THR A 813 2.06 -4.93 -12.01
CA THR A 813 2.11 -5.18 -13.46
C THR A 813 0.82 -4.77 -14.14
N ALA A 814 -0.34 -5.06 -13.55
CA ALA A 814 -1.64 -4.63 -14.06
C ALA A 814 -1.74 -3.11 -14.18
N ALA A 815 -1.41 -2.40 -13.10
CA ALA A 815 -1.45 -0.94 -13.05
C ALA A 815 -0.54 -0.32 -14.13
N PHE A 816 0.69 -0.82 -14.25
CA PHE A 816 1.65 -0.36 -15.25
C PHE A 816 1.14 -0.52 -16.69
N TYR A 817 0.58 -1.69 -17.04
CA TYR A 817 0.08 -1.93 -18.39
C TYR A 817 -1.21 -1.16 -18.71
N LEU A 818 -2.11 -0.98 -17.73
CA LEU A 818 -3.32 -0.19 -17.89
C LEU A 818 -2.98 1.28 -18.15
N GLU A 819 -2.09 1.85 -17.35
CA GLU A 819 -1.66 3.23 -17.50
C GLU A 819 -0.91 3.45 -18.81
N ARG A 820 0.04 2.56 -19.13
CA ARG A 820 0.74 2.59 -20.41
C ARG A 820 -0.23 2.52 -21.59
N THR A 821 -1.32 1.77 -21.47
CA THR A 821 -2.35 1.68 -22.51
C THR A 821 -3.18 2.95 -22.59
N ALA A 822 -3.58 3.53 -21.45
CA ALA A 822 -4.30 4.79 -21.38
C ALA A 822 -3.52 5.94 -22.04
N ASP A 823 -2.20 5.98 -21.85
CA ASP A 823 -1.33 7.02 -22.41
C ASP A 823 -0.95 6.75 -23.87
N LYS A 824 -0.33 5.59 -24.15
CA LYS A 824 0.26 5.32 -25.48
C LYS A 824 -0.79 4.99 -26.54
N ARG A 825 -1.96 4.49 -26.14
CA ARG A 825 -3.07 4.14 -27.05
C ARG A 825 -4.27 5.05 -26.83
N LYS A 826 -4.04 6.29 -26.38
CA LYS A 826 -5.10 7.27 -26.10
C LYS A 826 -6.09 7.47 -27.25
N VAL A 827 -5.60 7.45 -28.50
CA VAL A 827 -6.46 7.58 -29.70
C VAL A 827 -7.44 6.41 -29.80
N GLU A 828 -6.95 5.18 -29.63
CA GLU A 828 -7.79 3.98 -29.67
C GLU A 828 -8.75 3.92 -28.48
N VAL A 829 -8.30 4.34 -27.30
CA VAL A 829 -9.10 4.41 -26.07
C VAL A 829 -10.23 5.44 -26.23
N MET A 830 -9.94 6.61 -26.81
CA MET A 830 -10.94 7.65 -27.08
C MET A 830 -11.89 7.28 -28.22
N ALA A 831 -11.47 6.40 -29.14
CA ALA A 831 -12.32 5.90 -30.22
C ALA A 831 -13.41 4.94 -29.73
N ILE A 832 -13.30 4.39 -28.52
CA ILE A 832 -14.38 3.58 -27.90
C ILE A 832 -15.56 4.51 -27.59
N GLU A 833 -16.71 4.25 -28.23
CA GLU A 833 -17.94 5.05 -28.06
C GLU A 833 -18.37 5.11 -26.58
N ASP A 834 -18.74 6.32 -26.14
CA ASP A 834 -19.31 6.53 -24.81
C ASP A 834 -20.69 5.90 -24.71
N ASP A 835 -20.96 5.33 -23.53
CA ASP A 835 -22.29 4.93 -23.14
C ASP A 835 -23.16 6.18 -22.93
N LYS A 836 -24.10 6.39 -23.87
CA LYS A 836 -24.94 7.60 -23.94
C LYS A 836 -25.85 7.74 -22.71
N GLU A 837 -26.46 6.64 -22.27
CA GLU A 837 -27.34 6.65 -21.09
C GLU A 837 -26.58 7.04 -19.82
N VAL A 838 -25.36 6.52 -19.66
CA VAL A 838 -24.50 6.86 -18.52
C VAL A 838 -24.03 8.30 -18.61
N LYS A 839 -23.74 8.79 -19.81
CA LYS A 839 -23.34 10.19 -20.04
C LYS A 839 -24.47 11.16 -19.67
N GLU A 840 -25.67 10.92 -20.17
CA GLU A 840 -26.86 11.74 -19.85
C GLU A 840 -27.15 11.72 -18.35
N LYS A 841 -27.04 10.55 -17.70
CA LYS A 841 -27.22 10.45 -16.25
C LYS A 841 -26.12 11.16 -15.46
N ASN A 842 -24.87 11.09 -15.90
CA ASN A 842 -23.78 11.86 -15.30
C ASN A 842 -24.03 13.36 -15.39
N GLU A 843 -24.54 13.86 -16.51
CA GLU A 843 -24.87 15.28 -16.68
C GLU A 843 -26.00 15.71 -15.73
N GLN A 844 -27.01 14.85 -15.51
CA GLN A 844 -28.09 15.11 -14.54
C GLN A 844 -27.59 15.06 -13.08
N ASP A 845 -26.82 14.04 -12.73
CA ASP A 845 -26.27 13.89 -11.38
C ASP A 845 -25.25 15.00 -11.07
N GLU A 846 -24.48 15.48 -12.05
CA GLU A 846 -23.58 16.62 -11.89
C GLU A 846 -24.38 17.89 -11.53
N GLN A 847 -25.56 18.08 -12.11
CA GLN A 847 -26.45 19.19 -11.74
C GLN A 847 -26.99 19.03 -10.31
N ARG A 848 -27.44 17.83 -9.95
CA ARG A 848 -27.92 17.54 -8.59
C ARG A 848 -26.80 17.68 -7.55
N GLN A 849 -25.60 17.22 -7.87
CA GLN A 849 -24.42 17.31 -7.01
C GLN A 849 -23.97 18.75 -6.84
N LYS A 850 -24.07 19.60 -7.87
CA LYS A 850 -23.87 21.06 -7.73
C LYS A 850 -24.89 21.68 -6.77
N CYS A 851 -26.17 21.28 -6.87
CA CYS A 851 -27.20 21.73 -5.93
C CYS A 851 -26.93 21.25 -4.51
N TYR A 852 -26.59 19.96 -4.35
CA TYR A 852 -26.23 19.35 -3.08
C TYR A 852 -25.00 20.03 -2.45
N ALA A 853 -23.94 20.25 -3.22
CA ALA A 853 -22.74 20.94 -2.79
C ALA A 853 -23.04 22.38 -2.35
N ASN A 854 -23.96 23.07 -3.04
CA ASN A 854 -24.39 24.41 -2.66
C ASN A 854 -25.17 24.43 -1.33
N VAL A 855 -26.13 23.52 -1.12
CA VAL A 855 -26.90 23.47 0.14
C VAL A 855 -26.08 22.92 1.31
N THR A 856 -25.06 22.09 1.03
CA THR A 856 -24.17 21.52 2.06
C THR A 856 -22.92 22.35 2.31
N ARG A 857 -22.75 23.53 1.69
CA ARG A 857 -21.63 24.42 2.01
C ARG A 857 -21.59 24.69 3.50
N TRP A 858 -20.41 24.60 4.10
CA TRP A 858 -20.24 24.70 5.56
C TRP A 858 -20.85 25.98 6.15
N ASN A 859 -20.77 27.12 5.46
CA ASN A 859 -21.36 28.37 5.94
C ASN A 859 -22.89 28.42 5.84
N ALA A 860 -23.47 27.70 4.88
CA ALA A 860 -24.93 27.61 4.68
C ALA A 860 -25.60 26.55 5.57
N LEU A 861 -24.84 25.58 6.07
CA LEU A 861 -25.36 24.50 6.91
C LEU A 861 -25.92 25.03 8.25
N PRO A 862 -27.13 24.58 8.66
CA PRO A 862 -27.66 24.87 9.99
C PRO A 862 -26.82 24.17 11.06
N ILE A 863 -26.82 24.72 12.27
CA ILE A 863 -26.00 24.22 13.39
C ILE A 863 -26.33 22.75 13.70
N GLN A 864 -27.59 22.35 13.61
CA GLN A 864 -28.01 20.96 13.84
C GLN A 864 -27.33 19.99 12.86
N SER A 865 -27.36 20.25 11.55
CA SER A 865 -26.70 19.40 10.56
C SER A 865 -25.18 19.38 10.72
N LYS A 866 -24.57 20.51 11.13
CA LYS A 866 -23.13 20.56 11.48
C LYS A 866 -22.82 19.63 12.65
N SER A 867 -23.59 19.72 13.73
CA SER A 867 -23.40 18.87 14.91
C SER A 867 -23.60 17.38 14.59
N VAL A 868 -24.59 17.04 13.75
CA VAL A 868 -24.81 15.65 13.30
C VAL A 868 -23.60 15.12 12.53
N LEU A 869 -23.08 15.88 11.56
CA LEU A 869 -21.92 15.45 10.75
C LEU A 869 -20.64 15.36 11.59
N VAL A 870 -20.37 16.34 12.46
CA VAL A 870 -19.22 16.31 13.37
C VAL A 870 -19.33 15.15 14.35
N GLY A 871 -20.52 14.90 14.91
CA GLY A 871 -20.78 13.76 15.78
C GLY A 871 -20.53 12.42 15.07
N SER A 872 -20.98 12.29 13.82
CA SER A 872 -20.70 11.11 12.99
C SER A 872 -19.21 10.90 12.79
N LEU A 873 -18.46 11.96 12.44
CA LEU A 873 -17.01 11.90 12.27
C LEU A 873 -16.29 11.50 13.56
N VAL A 874 -16.60 12.15 14.69
CA VAL A 874 -15.96 11.85 15.98
C VAL A 874 -16.23 10.40 16.40
N CYS A 875 -17.46 9.90 16.24
CA CYS A 875 -17.79 8.50 16.55
C CYS A 875 -17.02 7.53 15.65
N MET A 876 -16.97 7.80 14.33
CA MET A 876 -16.26 6.93 13.38
C MET A 876 -14.75 6.93 13.64
N THR A 877 -14.13 8.10 13.79
CA THR A 877 -12.71 8.22 14.09
C THR A 877 -12.39 7.49 15.40
N SER A 878 -13.18 7.70 16.45
CA SER A 878 -12.98 7.00 17.73
C SER A 878 -13.08 5.48 17.56
N CYS A 879 -14.06 4.97 16.82
CA CYS A 879 -14.18 3.56 16.48
C CYS A 879 -12.93 3.02 15.77
N CYS A 880 -12.47 3.69 14.71
CA CYS A 880 -11.30 3.26 13.95
C CYS A 880 -10.03 3.21 14.81
N TYR A 881 -9.80 4.22 15.65
CA TYR A 881 -8.64 4.25 16.55
C TYR A 881 -8.74 3.19 17.65
N MET A 882 -9.94 2.92 18.16
CA MET A 882 -10.14 1.83 19.13
C MET A 882 -9.79 0.47 18.51
N VAL A 883 -10.29 0.19 17.31
CA VAL A 883 -10.00 -1.05 16.58
C VAL A 883 -8.50 -1.16 16.24
N GLN A 884 -7.88 -0.07 15.79
CA GLN A 884 -6.49 -0.10 15.33
C GLN A 884 -5.46 -0.22 16.47
N PHE A 885 -5.61 0.59 17.53
CA PHE A 885 -4.60 0.68 18.61
C PHE A 885 -4.90 -0.23 19.79
N PHE A 886 -6.16 -0.62 19.96
CA PHE A 886 -6.61 -1.43 21.09
C PHE A 886 -7.25 -2.73 20.59
N SER A 887 -6.75 -3.29 19.48
CA SER A 887 -7.29 -4.52 18.87
C SER A 887 -7.33 -5.69 19.87
N SER A 888 -6.29 -5.89 20.68
CA SER A 888 -6.25 -6.97 21.69
C SER A 888 -7.26 -6.77 22.83
N MET A 889 -7.60 -5.52 23.14
CA MET A 889 -8.67 -5.19 24.09
C MET A 889 -10.06 -5.20 23.45
N CYS A 890 -10.15 -5.07 22.13
CA CYS A 890 -11.41 -5.11 21.39
C CYS A 890 -11.82 -6.55 21.02
N PHE A 891 -10.85 -7.40 20.68
CA PHE A 891 -11.09 -8.74 20.15
C PHE A 891 -10.23 -9.78 20.85
N VAL A 892 -10.76 -10.99 20.97
CA VAL A 892 -9.96 -12.18 21.31
C VAL A 892 -9.11 -12.55 20.08
N GLU A 893 -7.86 -12.92 20.30
CA GLU A 893 -7.01 -13.42 19.22
C GLU A 893 -7.51 -14.81 18.80
N HIS A 894 -7.84 -14.93 17.51
CA HIS A 894 -8.40 -16.15 16.94
C HIS A 894 -7.75 -16.39 15.57
N THR A 895 -7.15 -17.56 15.42
CA THR A 895 -6.46 -18.02 14.21
C THR A 895 -7.27 -19.09 13.49
N LEU A 896 -6.85 -19.47 12.28
CA LEU A 896 -7.55 -20.51 11.49
C LEU A 896 -7.43 -21.91 12.12
N THR A 897 -6.46 -22.13 13.01
CA THR A 897 -6.22 -23.42 13.67
C THR A 897 -6.96 -23.55 15.01
N ASP A 898 -7.55 -22.47 15.52
CA ASP A 898 -8.23 -22.48 16.82
C ASP A 898 -9.65 -23.04 16.70
N SER A 899 -10.12 -23.74 17.75
CA SER A 899 -11.51 -24.17 17.83
C SER A 899 -12.40 -23.09 18.48
N ILE A 900 -13.66 -22.99 18.04
CA ILE A 900 -14.63 -22.07 18.65
C ILE A 900 -15.00 -22.52 20.06
N GLY A 901 -15.05 -23.84 20.28
CA GLY A 901 -15.38 -24.41 21.58
C GLY A 901 -14.37 -24.03 22.66
N GLU A 902 -13.08 -24.12 22.36
CA GLU A 902 -12.01 -23.86 23.34
C GLU A 902 -11.65 -22.37 23.45
N ASN A 903 -11.56 -21.64 22.32
CA ASN A 903 -11.05 -20.27 22.33
C ASN A 903 -12.16 -19.20 22.50
N LEU A 904 -13.43 -19.54 22.23
CA LEU A 904 -14.57 -18.60 22.28
C LEU A 904 -15.74 -19.10 23.16
N ASP A 905 -15.52 -20.12 24.00
CA ASP A 905 -16.55 -20.74 24.85
C ASP A 905 -17.84 -21.13 24.07
N GLY A 906 -17.70 -21.52 22.81
CA GLY A 906 -18.81 -21.96 21.96
C GLY A 906 -19.69 -20.85 21.37
N SER A 907 -19.43 -19.56 21.63
CA SER A 907 -20.22 -18.45 21.06
C SER A 907 -19.36 -17.43 20.31
N VAL A 908 -19.72 -17.13 19.05
CA VAL A 908 -19.04 -16.11 18.22
C VAL A 908 -19.13 -14.71 18.84
N SER A 909 -20.12 -14.44 19.70
CA SER A 909 -20.23 -13.16 20.42
C SER A 909 -19.03 -12.88 21.33
N ASN A 910 -18.40 -13.94 21.84
CA ASN A 910 -17.28 -13.84 22.77
C ASN A 910 -15.99 -13.39 22.07
N LEU A 911 -15.98 -13.37 20.74
CA LEU A 911 -14.91 -12.71 19.97
C LEU A 911 -14.80 -11.24 20.34
N PHE A 912 -15.92 -10.58 20.63
CA PHE A 912 -15.98 -9.16 20.98
C PHE A 912 -15.86 -8.97 22.49
N ARG A 913 -14.73 -8.42 22.92
CA ARG A 913 -14.53 -7.94 24.30
C ARG A 913 -15.37 -6.68 24.54
N PRO A 914 -15.54 -6.20 25.79
CA PRO A 914 -16.36 -5.01 26.08
C PRO A 914 -15.99 -3.76 25.26
N LEU A 915 -14.70 -3.57 24.98
CA LEU A 915 -14.22 -2.47 24.15
C LEU A 915 -14.61 -2.66 22.67
N GLY A 916 -14.65 -3.89 22.19
CA GLY A 916 -15.11 -4.24 20.83
C GLY A 916 -16.59 -3.95 20.63
N TRP A 917 -17.43 -4.28 21.62
CA TRP A 917 -18.85 -3.89 21.61
C TRP A 917 -19.04 -2.37 21.61
N THR A 918 -18.21 -1.66 22.37
CA THR A 918 -18.21 -0.18 22.36
C THR A 918 -17.83 0.36 20.99
N ALA A 919 -16.81 -0.21 20.34
CA ALA A 919 -16.42 0.16 18.97
C ALA A 919 -17.55 -0.08 17.96
N LEU A 920 -18.25 -1.23 18.04
CA LEU A 920 -19.41 -1.52 17.19
C LEU A 920 -20.59 -0.55 17.43
N ALA A 921 -20.84 -0.18 18.68
CA ALA A 921 -21.87 0.80 19.02
C ALA A 921 -21.54 2.19 18.43
N LEU A 922 -20.28 2.64 18.53
CA LEU A 922 -19.81 3.88 17.92
C LEU A 922 -19.90 3.85 16.38
N PHE A 923 -19.57 2.72 15.77
CA PHE A 923 -19.72 2.51 14.33
C PHE A 923 -21.20 2.65 13.91
N GLY A 924 -22.11 1.94 14.58
CA GLY A 924 -23.55 2.01 14.31
C GLY A 924 -24.11 3.42 14.50
N ALA A 925 -23.74 4.10 15.59
CA ALA A 925 -24.13 5.48 15.85
C ALA A 925 -23.64 6.44 14.76
N SER A 926 -22.39 6.28 14.32
CA SER A 926 -21.82 7.11 13.25
C SER A 926 -22.56 6.93 11.92
N CYS A 927 -22.85 5.68 11.52
CA CYS A 927 -23.61 5.37 10.31
C CYS A 927 -25.02 5.96 10.36
N ALA A 928 -25.71 5.87 11.50
CA ALA A 928 -27.03 6.46 11.69
C ALA A 928 -27.00 8.00 11.57
N LEU A 929 -26.03 8.66 12.19
CA LEU A 929 -25.85 10.11 12.10
C LEU A 929 -25.52 10.56 10.66
N LEU A 930 -24.66 9.81 9.95
CA LEU A 930 -24.35 10.10 8.55
C LEU A 930 -25.61 9.98 7.68
N HIS A 931 -26.40 8.93 7.88
CA HIS A 931 -27.64 8.72 7.15
C HIS A 931 -28.62 9.89 7.36
N VAL A 932 -28.78 10.36 8.60
CA VAL A 932 -29.61 11.54 8.92
C VAL A 932 -29.10 12.80 8.19
N PHE A 933 -27.79 13.01 8.15
CA PHE A 933 -27.19 14.15 7.45
C PHE A 933 -27.42 14.08 5.93
N CYS A 934 -27.15 12.93 5.30
CA CYS A 934 -27.34 12.73 3.87
C CYS A 934 -28.82 12.84 3.46
N ALA A 935 -29.74 12.25 4.22
CA ALA A 935 -31.18 12.34 3.96
C ALA A 935 -31.67 13.80 4.04
N TRP A 936 -31.18 14.56 5.01
CA TRP A 936 -31.46 15.99 5.11
C TRP A 936 -30.91 16.76 3.90
N GLY A 937 -29.65 16.53 3.52
CA GLY A 937 -28.99 17.21 2.40
C GLY A 937 -29.69 16.95 1.07
N ASN A 938 -30.06 15.69 0.80
CA ASN A 938 -30.79 15.30 -0.41
C ASN A 938 -32.15 15.99 -0.49
N LYS A 939 -32.92 16.00 0.61
CA LYS A 939 -34.21 16.70 0.67
C LYS A 939 -34.10 18.20 0.39
N GLN A 940 -33.00 18.84 0.78
CA GLN A 940 -32.77 20.27 0.48
C GLN A 940 -32.32 20.49 -0.96
N ALA A 941 -31.47 19.62 -1.51
CA ALA A 941 -31.06 19.67 -2.90
C ALA A 941 -32.26 19.52 -3.85
N ASP A 942 -33.16 18.57 -3.56
CA ASP A 942 -34.34 18.32 -4.37
C ASP A 942 -35.33 19.49 -4.33
N LYS A 943 -35.48 20.15 -3.18
CA LYS A 943 -36.26 21.40 -3.07
C LYS A 943 -35.65 22.53 -3.92
N LEU A 944 -34.33 22.67 -3.91
CA LEU A 944 -33.63 23.67 -4.71
C LEU A 944 -33.83 23.40 -6.21
N MET A 945 -33.69 22.15 -6.65
CA MET A 945 -33.95 21.76 -8.04
C MET A 945 -35.41 22.03 -8.45
N ALA A 946 -36.37 21.65 -7.61
CA ALA A 946 -37.80 21.83 -7.87
C ALA A 946 -38.21 23.32 -7.94
N SER A 947 -37.52 24.21 -7.22
CA SER A 947 -37.80 25.64 -7.22
C SER A 947 -37.42 26.35 -8.52
N GLY A 948 -36.66 25.72 -9.43
CA GLY A 948 -36.22 26.34 -10.69
C GLY A 948 -35.20 27.49 -10.52
N ASP A 949 -34.90 27.89 -9.28
CA ASP A 949 -33.87 28.90 -8.91
C ASP A 949 -32.43 28.39 -9.10
N GLY A 950 -32.24 27.27 -9.81
CA GLY A 950 -30.92 26.72 -10.17
C GLY A 950 -30.07 27.64 -11.06
N LYS A 951 -30.61 28.78 -11.53
CA LYS A 951 -29.81 29.87 -12.09
C LYS A 951 -29.14 30.63 -10.95
N THR A 952 -27.93 30.18 -10.60
CA THR A 952 -26.88 30.90 -9.85
C THR A 952 -27.43 31.92 -8.85
N VAL A 953 -27.59 31.51 -7.60
CA VAL A 953 -27.63 32.47 -6.49
C VAL A 953 -26.43 33.40 -6.66
N PRO A 954 -26.63 34.72 -6.90
CA PRO A 954 -25.53 35.63 -7.14
C PRO A 954 -24.60 35.57 -5.93
N LEU A 955 -23.31 35.36 -6.19
CA LEU A 955 -22.25 35.45 -5.18
C LEU A 955 -22.51 36.72 -4.37
N THR A 956 -22.61 36.57 -3.06
CA THR A 956 -22.80 37.72 -2.18
C THR A 956 -21.61 38.67 -2.36
N ALA A 957 -21.81 39.99 -2.25
CA ALA A 957 -20.76 40.98 -2.53
C ALA A 957 -19.45 40.73 -1.75
N SER A 958 -19.52 40.08 -0.58
CA SER A 958 -18.33 39.67 0.19
C SER A 958 -17.52 38.53 -0.45
N GLU A 959 -18.12 37.71 -1.32
CA GLU A 959 -17.45 36.59 -1.98
C GLU A 959 -16.68 37.03 -3.24
N VAL A 960 -17.08 38.12 -3.89
CA VAL A 960 -16.32 38.76 -4.98
C VAL A 960 -15.09 39.50 -4.44
N GLU A 961 -15.13 39.92 -3.17
CA GLU A 961 -14.02 40.64 -2.54
C GLU A 961 -12.94 39.69 -1.97
N ILE A 962 -13.25 38.39 -1.82
CA ILE A 962 -12.34 37.36 -1.29
C ILE A 962 -11.68 36.53 -2.41
N ALA A 963 -12.34 36.38 -3.57
CA ALA A 963 -11.79 35.73 -4.76
C ALA A 963 -10.92 36.71 -5.56
#